data_AF-A0A1F9WDV3-F1
#
_entry.id   AF-A0A1F9WDV3-F1
#
_cell.length_a   1.000
_cell.length_b   1.000
_cell.length_c   1.000
_cell.angle_alpha   90.00
_cell.angle_beta   90.00
_cell.angle_gamma   90.00
#
_symmetry.space_group_name_H-M   'P 1'
#
loop_
_entity.id
_entity.type
_entity.pdbx_description
1 polymer ?
#
loop_
_entity_poly.entity_id
_entity_poly.type
_entity_poly.pdbx_seq_one_letter_code
_entity_poly.pdbx_strand_id
1 'polypeptide(L)'
;MYIKSRHDSGSFFARIVLPSALAVALFIAATFLFIIPSFERNMMDRKRETIRELNNSVHSLLAKFHRDEKAGLLTRVQAQAKAAASVRALRYGPEDKDYFWVTDIAPRMIMHPYRPDLDGKDLSAFTDSHGKKMFVEFAEIGRRDGAGYVDYMWQWKDDQSRIVPKLSHVRLFEPWGWVTGTGIYIEDVREEIARLEASLIKLSLLIAGIIALILLYVNQQSLRIERSRRQAEKLLSESEEKYRKLVEASTEGVIMVLDSVLVYANRTILDMLGCSPEEGKLSLAGIFHPDSASSLAYLLELLESGGAPPQVEATLLRRDGESLRALLTASKLSLGGREGFVLTIKDIDRSKKTEEELTESREKFRLLTDSVNAERERLLSELQLSLGSLNQSVRGVARKTVTCPLATPIEKAARIMTAAASSCILVESGGELLGVVTDHDLRARVLAGTNTPGEPVSRIMSSPLISVPETALLFEAVLLMQENNIRHLAVKNAAGKVESVIDEKELLALKWYSPAVLMEEFAKAATPEEVIAVRARLPRLVRTLSDSGADSAGITRLISGAADAATARFVALAVNALGAPPAPFAFMALGSQARSEQTLATDQDNAIVYADPAADADAAAEYFQALGQKVCGWLNEAGYPFCKGAAMANNPKWCRPLSAWKTYFTEWAGLTDPQALLDINVFFDFRCVAGDRGIEADLREHVRAAVKGRKIFFLNLANNALLFKVPVGFRGTVTVEDEGENRGTLDLKQLVRVVTDFARIYALRGDIPAVPTVNRLAALAETNVLDQAEKESFSQAFETLTRLRLKRQASLVGTGRAPDNRIKPEELSQADQLALKEAAAAAVEAINKLKDLVKFLIV
;
A
#
# COMPACT_ATOMS: atom_id res chain seq x y z
N MET A 1 -62.60 23.28 23.50
CA MET A 1 -62.51 21.81 23.65
C MET A 1 -61.09 21.49 24.13
N TYR A 2 -60.92 21.13 25.41
CA TYR A 2 -59.61 20.89 26.04
C TYR A 2 -59.12 19.46 25.69
N ILE A 3 -58.14 19.31 24.81
CA ILE A 3 -57.49 18.02 24.56
C ILE A 3 -56.24 17.91 25.42
N LYS A 4 -56.28 16.90 26.29
CA LYS A 4 -55.32 16.51 27.31
C LYS A 4 -54.12 15.82 26.63
N SER A 5 -52.99 16.52 26.52
CA SER A 5 -51.69 15.94 26.13
C SER A 5 -51.14 15.06 27.27
N ARG A 6 -51.57 13.80 27.32
CA ARG A 6 -50.93 12.75 28.12
C ARG A 6 -50.75 11.52 27.23
N HIS A 7 -49.59 11.37 26.61
CA HIS A 7 -48.86 10.12 26.36
C HIS A 7 -47.79 10.37 25.31
N ASP A 8 -46.51 10.34 25.69
CA ASP A 8 -45.43 10.26 24.69
C ASP A 8 -44.12 9.66 25.21
N SER A 9 -43.94 9.56 26.54
CA SER A 9 -42.78 8.91 27.15
C SER A 9 -42.74 7.39 26.96
N GLY A 10 -43.90 6.73 26.81
CA GLY A 10 -43.97 5.28 26.58
C GLY A 10 -43.57 4.83 25.16
N SER A 11 -43.76 5.70 24.16
CA SER A 11 -43.47 5.38 22.75
C SER A 11 -41.96 5.36 22.46
N PHE A 12 -41.21 6.28 23.09
CA PHE A 12 -39.75 6.37 22.95
C PHE A 12 -39.02 5.15 23.53
N PHE A 13 -39.39 4.73 24.75
CA PHE A 13 -38.72 3.62 25.44
C PHE A 13 -38.92 2.29 24.67
N ALA A 14 -40.14 2.06 24.17
CA ALA A 14 -40.46 0.86 23.41
C ALA A 14 -39.82 0.83 22.01
N ARG A 15 -39.64 1.99 21.35
CA ARG A 15 -39.13 2.04 19.97
C ARG A 15 -37.60 2.07 19.86
N ILE A 16 -36.89 2.55 20.89
CA ILE A 16 -35.45 2.84 20.78
C ILE A 16 -34.63 2.09 21.83
N VAL A 17 -35.04 2.10 23.09
CA VAL A 17 -34.28 1.44 24.18
C VAL A 17 -34.44 -0.09 24.11
N LEU A 18 -35.65 -0.57 23.86
CA LEU A 18 -35.95 -2.01 23.83
C LEU A 18 -35.20 -2.76 22.70
N PRO A 19 -35.19 -2.30 21.43
CA PRO A 19 -34.42 -2.96 20.38
C PRO A 19 -32.90 -2.91 20.64
N SER A 20 -32.41 -1.84 21.25
CA SER A 20 -31.00 -1.70 21.63
C SER A 20 -30.59 -2.75 22.67
N ALA A 21 -31.39 -2.92 23.73
CA ALA A 21 -31.15 -3.96 24.74
C ALA A 21 -31.27 -5.37 24.15
N LEU A 22 -32.24 -5.58 23.25
CA LEU A 22 -32.43 -6.85 22.56
C LEU A 22 -31.24 -7.21 21.67
N ALA A 23 -30.63 -6.25 20.98
CA ALA A 23 -29.45 -6.49 20.15
C ALA A 23 -28.24 -6.98 20.98
N VAL A 24 -28.01 -6.38 22.14
CA VAL A 24 -26.95 -6.83 23.07
C VAL A 24 -27.25 -8.23 23.61
N ALA A 25 -28.49 -8.49 24.01
CA ALA A 25 -28.91 -9.80 24.50
C ALA A 25 -28.77 -10.89 23.43
N LEU A 26 -29.15 -10.61 22.18
CA LEU A 26 -28.99 -11.52 21.05
C LEU A 26 -27.52 -11.79 20.72
N PHE A 27 -26.65 -10.79 20.82
CA PHE A 27 -25.20 -10.98 20.64
C PHE A 27 -24.59 -11.89 21.71
N ILE A 28 -24.97 -11.67 22.97
CA ILE A 28 -24.54 -12.53 24.09
C ILE A 28 -25.06 -13.96 23.87
N ALA A 29 -26.36 -14.11 23.57
CA ALA A 29 -26.97 -15.41 23.31
C ALA A 29 -26.30 -16.13 22.12
N ALA A 30 -26.05 -15.44 21.01
CA ALA A 30 -25.35 -16.01 19.85
C ALA A 30 -23.95 -16.49 20.21
N THR A 31 -23.23 -15.72 21.03
CA THR A 31 -21.87 -16.06 21.47
C THR A 31 -21.84 -17.34 22.29
N PHE A 32 -22.65 -17.42 23.35
CA PHE A 32 -22.64 -18.56 24.28
C PHE A 32 -23.36 -19.79 23.75
N LEU A 33 -24.42 -19.64 22.96
CA LEU A 33 -25.22 -20.78 22.48
C LEU A 33 -24.74 -21.34 21.14
N PHE A 34 -24.06 -20.54 20.30
CA PHE A 34 -23.67 -20.96 18.96
C PHE A 34 -22.17 -20.87 18.72
N ILE A 35 -21.54 -19.71 18.96
CA ILE A 35 -20.13 -19.49 18.58
C ILE A 35 -19.20 -20.38 19.39
N ILE A 36 -19.30 -20.37 20.72
CA ILE A 36 -18.42 -21.16 21.59
C ILE A 36 -18.61 -22.68 21.33
N PRO A 37 -19.83 -23.25 21.38
CA PRO A 37 -20.00 -24.68 21.12
C PRO A 37 -19.66 -25.10 19.69
N SER A 38 -19.81 -24.21 18.70
CA SER A 38 -19.35 -24.49 17.32
C SER A 38 -17.83 -24.52 17.25
N PHE A 39 -17.15 -23.63 17.95
CA PHE A 39 -15.69 -23.57 17.99
C PHE A 39 -15.09 -24.84 18.60
N GLU A 40 -15.61 -25.29 19.75
CA GLU A 40 -15.17 -26.53 20.42
C GLU A 40 -15.32 -27.74 19.50
N ARG A 41 -16.49 -27.90 18.86
CA ARG A 41 -16.77 -29.02 17.93
C ARG A 41 -15.81 -29.01 16.74
N ASN A 42 -15.67 -27.86 16.08
CA ASN A 42 -14.76 -27.71 14.94
C ASN A 42 -13.30 -28.01 15.30
N MET A 43 -12.88 -27.61 16.51
CA MET A 43 -11.51 -27.86 16.98
C MET A 43 -11.27 -29.36 17.25
N MET A 44 -12.22 -30.04 17.89
CA MET A 44 -12.16 -31.48 18.10
C MET A 44 -12.15 -32.26 16.77
N ASP A 45 -13.01 -31.89 15.83
CA ASP A 45 -13.07 -32.52 14.52
C ASP A 45 -11.77 -32.33 13.74
N ARG A 46 -11.17 -31.13 13.81
CA ARG A 46 -9.86 -30.87 13.20
C ARG A 46 -8.74 -31.70 13.82
N LYS A 47 -8.74 -31.89 15.14
CA LYS A 47 -7.74 -32.75 15.82
C LYS A 47 -7.93 -34.23 15.44
N ARG A 48 -9.17 -34.69 15.32
CA ARG A 48 -9.51 -36.04 14.80
C ARG A 48 -8.99 -36.24 13.38
N GLU A 49 -9.28 -35.30 12.50
CA GLU A 49 -8.80 -35.31 11.11
C GLU A 49 -7.26 -35.37 11.04
N THR A 50 -6.59 -34.59 11.90
CA THR A 50 -5.12 -34.56 11.94
C THR A 50 -4.52 -35.93 12.29
N ILE A 51 -5.02 -36.61 13.35
CA ILE A 51 -4.51 -37.94 13.69
C ILE A 51 -4.86 -39.01 12.65
N ARG A 52 -5.96 -38.83 11.91
CA ARG A 52 -6.29 -39.68 10.76
C ARG A 52 -5.24 -39.54 9.66
N GLU A 53 -4.92 -38.32 9.24
CA GLU A 53 -3.94 -38.07 8.18
C GLU A 53 -2.50 -38.46 8.59
N LEU A 54 -2.14 -38.28 9.85
CA LEU A 54 -0.87 -38.80 10.39
C LEU A 54 -0.81 -40.33 10.29
N ASN A 55 -1.90 -41.03 10.64
CA ASN A 55 -1.94 -42.48 10.50
C ASN A 55 -1.93 -42.92 9.01
N ASN A 56 -2.53 -42.15 8.10
CA ASN A 56 -2.45 -42.38 6.65
C ASN A 56 -1.01 -42.27 6.11
N SER A 57 -0.21 -41.37 6.69
CA SER A 57 1.21 -41.21 6.36
C SER A 57 2.01 -42.45 6.76
N VAL A 58 1.73 -43.03 7.94
CA VAL A 58 2.30 -44.31 8.36
C VAL A 58 1.89 -45.44 7.43
N HIS A 59 0.63 -45.49 6.98
CA HIS A 59 0.17 -46.46 5.99
C HIS A 59 0.93 -46.38 4.67
N SER A 60 1.25 -45.17 4.21
CA SER A 60 2.06 -44.97 3.01
C SER A 60 3.49 -45.49 3.18
N LEU A 61 4.06 -45.33 4.38
CA LEU A 61 5.35 -45.90 4.75
C LEU A 61 5.33 -47.43 4.76
N LEU A 62 4.31 -48.05 5.38
CA LEU A 62 4.14 -49.51 5.37
C LEU A 62 3.97 -50.04 3.93
N ALA A 63 3.18 -49.33 3.11
CA ALA A 63 2.96 -49.70 1.72
C ALA A 63 4.26 -49.69 0.89
N LYS A 64 5.21 -48.79 1.18
CA LYS A 64 6.55 -48.82 0.55
C LYS A 64 7.28 -50.11 0.89
N PHE A 65 7.39 -50.47 2.17
CA PHE A 65 8.11 -51.69 2.57
C PHE A 65 7.43 -52.96 2.06
N HIS A 66 6.10 -52.98 1.97
CA HIS A 66 5.37 -54.07 1.34
C HIS A 66 5.60 -54.16 -0.18
N ARG A 67 5.81 -53.03 -0.89
CA ARG A 67 6.26 -53.06 -2.29
C ARG A 67 7.66 -53.64 -2.41
N ASP A 68 8.57 -53.25 -1.52
CA ASP A 68 9.94 -53.79 -1.49
C ASP A 68 9.93 -55.32 -1.19
N GLU A 69 9.01 -55.79 -0.34
CA GLU A 69 8.73 -57.22 -0.13
C GLU A 69 8.24 -57.90 -1.42
N LYS A 70 7.22 -57.35 -2.08
CA LYS A 70 6.65 -57.91 -3.32
C LYS A 70 7.63 -57.93 -4.49
N ALA A 71 8.55 -56.97 -4.52
CA ALA A 71 9.62 -56.89 -5.51
C ALA A 71 10.78 -57.86 -5.23
N GLY A 72 10.75 -58.60 -4.11
CA GLY A 72 11.82 -59.53 -3.71
C GLY A 72 13.08 -58.84 -3.19
N LEU A 73 13.05 -57.51 -2.97
CA LEU A 73 14.18 -56.75 -2.43
C LEU A 73 14.40 -57.01 -0.94
N LEU A 74 13.33 -57.38 -0.22
CA LEU A 74 13.35 -57.72 1.20
C LEU A 74 12.48 -58.96 1.44
N THR A 75 12.88 -59.82 2.39
CA THR A 75 11.95 -60.84 2.89
C THR A 75 10.84 -60.19 3.72
N ARG A 76 9.68 -60.85 3.86
CA ARG A 76 8.57 -60.34 4.71
C ARG A 76 9.03 -59.97 6.11
N VAL A 77 9.85 -60.80 6.74
CA VAL A 77 10.40 -60.57 8.09
C VAL A 77 11.30 -59.33 8.10
N GLN A 78 12.16 -59.16 7.10
CA GLN A 78 13.03 -57.98 6.99
C GLN A 78 12.23 -56.70 6.70
N ALA A 79 11.24 -56.76 5.82
CA ALA A 79 10.37 -55.63 5.48
C ALA A 79 9.55 -55.17 6.70
N GLN A 80 8.95 -56.12 7.43
CA GLN A 80 8.23 -55.85 8.67
C GLN A 80 9.15 -55.28 9.75
N ALA A 81 10.33 -55.87 9.98
CA ALA A 81 11.28 -55.35 10.97
C ALA A 81 11.73 -53.91 10.66
N LYS A 82 12.08 -53.61 9.40
CA LYS A 82 12.45 -52.26 8.97
C LYS A 82 11.29 -51.26 9.07
N ALA A 83 10.08 -51.69 8.72
CA ALA A 83 8.89 -50.86 8.83
C ALA A 83 8.58 -50.53 10.30
N ALA A 84 8.56 -51.53 11.18
CA ALA A 84 8.34 -51.33 12.62
C ALA A 84 9.39 -50.41 13.24
N ALA A 85 10.68 -50.58 12.89
CA ALA A 85 11.74 -49.69 13.34
C ALA A 85 11.57 -48.24 12.83
N SER A 86 11.14 -48.07 11.58
CA SER A 86 10.88 -46.75 11.00
C SER A 86 9.71 -46.06 11.70
N VAL A 87 8.60 -46.77 11.94
CA VAL A 87 7.44 -46.24 12.68
C VAL A 87 7.80 -45.92 14.13
N ARG A 88 8.64 -46.75 14.79
CA ARG A 88 9.11 -46.51 16.16
C ARG A 88 9.83 -45.18 16.32
N ALA A 89 10.57 -44.75 15.31
CA ALA A 89 11.35 -43.52 15.33
C ALA A 89 10.50 -42.26 15.10
N LEU A 90 9.29 -42.38 14.56
CA LEU A 90 8.44 -41.23 14.26
C LEU A 90 7.93 -40.56 15.54
N ARG A 91 8.13 -39.25 15.63
CA ARG A 91 7.57 -38.37 16.64
C ARG A 91 6.90 -37.16 15.99
N TYR A 92 5.94 -36.57 16.69
CA TYR A 92 5.29 -35.34 16.28
C TYR A 92 4.78 -34.57 17.52
N GLY A 93 4.15 -33.43 17.25
CA GLY A 93 3.62 -32.54 18.28
C GLY A 93 4.68 -31.56 18.83
N PRO A 94 4.26 -30.58 19.64
CA PRO A 94 5.10 -29.46 20.07
C PRO A 94 6.28 -29.87 20.97
N GLU A 95 6.17 -30.99 21.67
CA GLU A 95 7.24 -31.54 22.53
C GLU A 95 8.03 -32.67 21.87
N ASP A 96 7.73 -33.01 20.61
CA ASP A 96 8.29 -34.17 19.90
C ASP A 96 8.13 -35.50 20.66
N LYS A 97 7.00 -35.64 21.36
CA LYS A 97 6.68 -36.77 22.24
C LYS A 97 5.46 -37.58 21.81
N ASP A 98 4.66 -37.09 20.87
CA ASP A 98 3.55 -37.87 20.34
C ASP A 98 4.08 -38.94 19.39
N TYR A 99 3.40 -40.07 19.29
CA TYR A 99 4.00 -41.29 18.76
C TYR A 99 2.99 -42.21 18.06
N PHE A 100 3.54 -43.20 17.37
CA PHE A 100 2.80 -44.27 16.70
C PHE A 100 3.10 -45.62 17.35
N TRP A 101 2.14 -46.53 17.34
CA TRP A 101 2.33 -47.93 17.72
C TRP A 101 1.72 -48.85 16.67
N VAL A 102 2.13 -50.12 16.74
CA VAL A 102 1.65 -51.17 15.84
C VAL A 102 1.28 -52.40 16.65
N THR A 103 0.06 -52.89 16.47
CA THR A 103 -0.40 -54.21 16.92
C THR A 103 -0.77 -55.05 15.72
N ASP A 104 -1.08 -56.32 15.92
CA ASP A 104 -1.72 -57.15 14.90
C ASP A 104 -3.22 -57.37 15.18
N ILE A 105 -3.88 -58.08 14.26
CA ILE A 105 -5.29 -58.47 14.39
C ILE A 105 -5.55 -59.52 15.49
N ALA A 106 -4.53 -60.16 16.05
CA ALA A 106 -4.62 -61.11 17.16
C ALA A 106 -4.26 -60.44 18.51
N PRO A 107 -4.67 -59.18 18.66
CA PRO A 107 -4.09 -58.13 19.51
C PRO A 107 -2.72 -58.39 20.13
N ARG A 108 -1.70 -58.79 19.36
CA ARG A 108 -0.31 -58.84 19.81
C ARG A 108 0.38 -57.51 19.56
N MET A 109 1.21 -57.05 20.49
CA MET A 109 2.04 -55.87 20.25
C MET A 109 3.15 -56.21 19.26
N ILE A 110 3.22 -55.47 18.16
CA ILE A 110 4.35 -55.55 17.22
C ILE A 110 5.44 -54.56 17.64
N MET A 111 5.02 -53.34 18.01
CA MET A 111 5.94 -52.26 18.34
C MET A 111 5.23 -51.16 19.14
N HIS A 112 5.74 -50.85 20.33
CA HIS A 112 5.40 -49.61 21.04
C HIS A 112 6.66 -48.82 21.45
N PRO A 113 6.75 -47.50 21.19
CA PRO A 113 7.96 -46.72 21.45
C PRO A 113 8.25 -46.48 22.94
N TYR A 114 7.21 -46.28 23.76
CA TYR A 114 7.35 -46.01 25.21
C TYR A 114 7.02 -47.22 26.10
N ARG A 115 6.66 -48.35 25.49
CA ARG A 115 6.28 -49.59 26.17
C ARG A 115 6.91 -50.80 25.47
N PRO A 116 8.24 -50.83 25.33
CA PRO A 116 8.92 -51.97 24.72
C PRO A 116 8.71 -53.26 25.53
N ASP A 117 8.34 -53.16 26.81
CA ASP A 117 7.93 -54.29 27.65
C ASP A 117 6.68 -55.01 27.14
N LEU A 118 5.89 -54.39 26.27
CA LEU A 118 4.70 -55.00 25.65
C LEU A 118 5.03 -55.71 24.33
N ASP A 119 6.16 -55.41 23.68
CA ASP A 119 6.49 -55.95 22.36
C ASP A 119 6.47 -57.49 22.36
N GLY A 120 5.79 -58.07 21.38
CA GLY A 120 5.63 -59.53 21.21
C GLY A 120 4.61 -60.19 22.14
N LYS A 121 4.04 -59.49 23.13
CA LYS A 121 3.05 -60.05 24.05
C LYS A 121 1.64 -60.03 23.47
N ASP A 122 0.86 -61.05 23.83
CA ASP A 122 -0.58 -61.10 23.59
C ASP A 122 -1.32 -60.14 24.54
N LEU A 123 -2.10 -59.21 23.98
CA LEU A 123 -2.83 -58.18 24.72
C LEU A 123 -4.35 -58.41 24.72
N SER A 124 -4.84 -59.59 24.36
CA SER A 124 -6.27 -59.94 24.37
C SER A 124 -6.92 -59.87 25.76
N ALA A 125 -6.13 -60.08 26.82
CA ALA A 125 -6.55 -59.93 28.21
C ALA A 125 -6.20 -58.55 28.82
N PHE A 126 -5.50 -57.68 28.07
CA PHE A 126 -5.07 -56.39 28.59
C PHE A 126 -6.25 -55.42 28.68
N THR A 127 -6.39 -54.76 29.82
CA THR A 127 -7.40 -53.73 30.06
C THR A 127 -6.76 -52.41 30.49
N ASP A 128 -7.39 -51.30 30.13
CA ASP A 128 -7.05 -50.00 30.68
C ASP A 128 -7.48 -49.84 32.14
N SER A 129 -7.20 -48.68 32.75
CA SER A 129 -7.57 -48.40 34.14
C SER A 129 -9.08 -48.38 34.41
N HIS A 130 -9.92 -48.32 33.36
CA HIS A 130 -11.37 -48.38 33.44
C HIS A 130 -11.93 -49.75 33.03
N GLY A 131 -11.07 -50.76 32.81
CA GLY A 131 -11.48 -52.12 32.43
C GLY A 131 -11.77 -52.30 30.93
N LYS A 132 -11.51 -51.30 30.08
CA LYS A 132 -11.73 -51.39 28.63
C LYS A 132 -10.62 -52.20 27.98
N LYS A 133 -10.96 -53.23 27.21
CA LYS A 133 -10.02 -54.05 26.43
C LYS A 133 -9.59 -53.34 25.13
N MET A 134 -8.87 -52.22 25.25
CA MET A 134 -8.64 -51.33 24.11
C MET A 134 -7.95 -52.00 22.91
N PHE A 135 -7.03 -52.95 23.12
CA PHE A 135 -6.31 -53.60 22.04
C PHE A 135 -7.19 -54.55 21.24
N VAL A 136 -8.16 -55.19 21.91
CA VAL A 136 -9.20 -55.99 21.24
C VAL A 136 -10.06 -55.09 20.38
N GLU A 137 -10.47 -53.93 20.91
CA GLU A 137 -11.29 -52.95 20.19
C GLU A 137 -10.56 -52.35 18.97
N PHE A 138 -9.24 -52.10 19.07
CA PHE A 138 -8.44 -51.68 17.91
C PHE A 138 -8.48 -52.72 16.78
N ALA A 139 -8.34 -54.00 17.13
CA ALA A 139 -8.39 -55.09 16.17
C ALA A 139 -9.80 -55.27 15.59
N GLU A 140 -10.85 -55.13 16.40
CA GLU A 140 -12.25 -55.23 15.94
C GLU A 140 -12.62 -54.10 14.98
N ILE A 141 -12.25 -52.86 15.28
CA ILE A 141 -12.47 -51.71 14.38
C ILE A 141 -11.69 -51.88 13.09
N GLY A 142 -10.43 -52.32 13.19
CA GLY A 142 -9.63 -52.65 12.01
C GLY A 142 -10.29 -53.71 11.13
N ARG A 143 -10.90 -54.76 11.71
CA ARG A 143 -11.59 -55.82 10.97
C ARG A 143 -12.95 -55.38 10.39
N ARG A 144 -13.73 -54.62 11.14
CA ARG A 144 -15.11 -54.25 10.77
C ARG A 144 -15.16 -53.09 9.79
N ASP A 145 -14.43 -52.02 10.10
CA ASP A 145 -14.55 -50.72 9.43
C ASP A 145 -13.27 -50.33 8.66
N GLY A 146 -12.18 -51.10 8.82
CA GLY A 146 -10.86 -50.81 8.25
C GLY A 146 -10.10 -49.70 8.99
N ALA A 147 -10.81 -48.66 9.45
CA ALA A 147 -10.29 -47.56 10.24
C ALA A 147 -11.34 -47.01 11.21
N GLY A 148 -10.92 -46.40 12.31
CA GLY A 148 -11.85 -45.76 13.23
C GLY A 148 -11.18 -45.08 14.41
N TYR A 149 -12.00 -44.45 15.26
CA TYR A 149 -11.54 -43.76 16.46
C TYR A 149 -11.89 -44.56 17.71
N VAL A 150 -10.96 -44.60 18.67
CA VAL A 150 -11.13 -45.30 19.95
C VAL A 150 -10.64 -44.41 21.09
N ASP A 151 -11.51 -44.19 22.07
CA ASP A 151 -11.19 -43.55 23.33
C ASP A 151 -10.79 -44.61 24.38
N TYR A 152 -9.79 -44.32 25.20
CA TYR A 152 -9.33 -45.21 26.27
C TYR A 152 -8.42 -44.47 27.24
N MET A 153 -8.15 -45.08 28.39
CA MET A 153 -7.20 -44.54 29.36
C MET A 153 -5.78 -45.02 29.02
N TRP A 154 -4.82 -44.09 28.95
CA TRP A 154 -3.43 -44.43 28.62
C TRP A 154 -2.43 -43.53 29.34
N GLN A 155 -1.21 -44.02 29.46
CA GLN A 155 -0.09 -43.24 30.00
C GLN A 155 0.16 -41.95 29.20
N TRP A 156 0.53 -40.90 29.93
CA TRP A 156 0.88 -39.60 29.39
C TRP A 156 2.24 -39.66 28.71
N LYS A 157 2.25 -39.70 27.36
CA LYS A 157 3.47 -39.70 26.54
C LYS A 157 4.48 -40.76 27.04
N ASP A 158 5.61 -40.29 27.56
CA ASP A 158 6.71 -41.06 28.14
C ASP A 158 6.59 -41.36 29.65
N ASP A 159 5.62 -40.76 30.34
CA ASP A 159 5.35 -40.93 31.77
C ASP A 159 4.29 -42.01 32.02
N GLN A 160 4.74 -43.17 32.50
CA GLN A 160 3.89 -44.31 32.82
C GLN A 160 3.05 -44.14 34.09
N SER A 161 3.41 -43.20 34.97
CA SER A 161 2.72 -42.98 36.24
C SER A 161 1.44 -42.16 36.10
N ARG A 162 1.33 -41.37 35.04
CA ARG A 162 0.20 -40.50 34.77
C ARG A 162 -0.72 -41.13 33.73
N ILE A 163 -1.90 -41.60 34.15
CA ILE A 163 -2.92 -42.18 33.27
C ILE A 163 -4.00 -41.14 32.96
N VAL A 164 -4.26 -40.90 31.68
CA VAL A 164 -5.23 -39.89 31.21
C VAL A 164 -6.10 -40.42 30.06
N PRO A 165 -7.23 -39.76 29.75
CA PRO A 165 -8.03 -40.11 28.58
C PRO A 165 -7.31 -39.75 27.27
N LYS A 166 -7.21 -40.72 26.36
CA LYS A 166 -6.61 -40.61 25.03
C LYS A 166 -7.63 -41.02 23.97
N LEU A 167 -7.70 -40.25 22.89
CA LEU A 167 -8.46 -40.60 21.69
C LEU A 167 -7.50 -40.88 20.55
N SER A 168 -7.64 -42.06 19.95
CA SER A 168 -6.74 -42.52 18.91
C SER A 168 -7.47 -42.91 17.65
N HIS A 169 -6.84 -42.65 16.51
CA HIS A 169 -7.27 -43.19 15.24
C HIS A 169 -6.46 -44.45 14.94
N VAL A 170 -7.16 -45.56 14.70
CA VAL A 170 -6.56 -46.85 14.36
C VAL A 170 -6.94 -47.25 12.94
N ARG A 171 -6.03 -47.94 12.25
CA ARG A 171 -6.26 -48.37 10.86
C ARG A 171 -5.56 -49.69 10.56
N LEU A 172 -6.29 -50.61 9.92
CA LEU A 172 -5.79 -51.91 9.49
C LEU A 172 -5.00 -51.80 8.18
N PHE A 173 -3.76 -52.25 8.21
CA PHE A 173 -2.94 -52.52 7.03
C PHE A 173 -3.08 -54.00 6.68
N GLU A 174 -4.02 -54.30 5.79
CA GLU A 174 -4.43 -55.66 5.42
C GLU A 174 -3.28 -56.59 5.03
N PRO A 175 -2.26 -56.19 4.23
CA PRO A 175 -1.24 -57.14 3.76
C PRO A 175 -0.46 -57.86 4.86
N TRP A 176 -0.30 -57.19 6.01
CA TRP A 176 0.39 -57.73 7.18
C TRP A 176 -0.53 -58.05 8.34
N GLY A 177 -1.82 -57.74 8.25
CA GLY A 177 -2.74 -57.82 9.39
C GLY A 177 -2.31 -56.92 10.55
N TRP A 178 -1.66 -55.80 10.26
CA TRP A 178 -1.15 -54.86 11.26
C TRP A 178 -2.14 -53.74 11.48
N VAL A 179 -2.44 -53.43 12.72
CA VAL A 179 -3.24 -52.26 13.10
C VAL A 179 -2.28 -51.19 13.61
N THR A 180 -2.25 -50.06 12.91
CA THR A 180 -1.45 -48.90 13.31
C THR A 180 -2.32 -47.90 14.04
N GLY A 181 -1.79 -47.27 15.07
CA GLY A 181 -2.51 -46.27 15.84
C GLY A 181 -1.66 -45.06 16.19
N THR A 182 -2.34 -43.92 16.27
CA THR A 182 -1.83 -42.69 16.86
C THR A 182 -2.97 -41.89 17.46
N GLY A 183 -2.70 -40.97 18.38
CA GLY A 183 -3.76 -40.30 19.12
C GLY A 183 -3.37 -39.02 19.84
N ILE A 184 -4.39 -38.34 20.34
CA ILE A 184 -4.32 -37.10 21.12
C ILE A 184 -4.80 -37.33 22.54
N TYR A 185 -4.22 -36.59 23.47
CA TYR A 185 -4.66 -36.57 24.86
C TYR A 185 -5.82 -35.58 25.02
N ILE A 186 -6.92 -36.04 25.61
CA ILE A 186 -8.15 -35.23 25.69
C ILE A 186 -7.97 -34.05 26.66
N GLU A 187 -7.16 -34.22 27.70
CA GLU A 187 -6.82 -33.14 28.63
C GLU A 187 -6.07 -32.00 27.94
N ASP A 188 -5.05 -32.29 27.12
CA ASP A 188 -4.31 -31.27 26.34
C ASP A 188 -5.26 -30.45 25.47
N VAL A 189 -6.20 -31.12 24.80
CA VAL A 189 -7.17 -30.44 23.93
C VAL A 189 -8.15 -29.61 24.74
N ARG A 190 -8.61 -30.10 25.90
CA ARG A 190 -9.50 -29.35 26.80
C ARG A 190 -8.82 -28.10 27.37
N GLU A 191 -7.57 -28.18 27.77
CA GLU A 191 -6.81 -27.02 28.25
C GLU A 191 -6.57 -25.98 27.14
N GLU A 192 -6.30 -26.45 25.91
CA GLU A 192 -6.20 -25.59 24.74
C GLU A 192 -7.54 -24.90 24.44
N ILE A 193 -8.65 -25.64 24.45
CA ILE A 193 -10.01 -25.12 24.32
C ILE A 193 -10.30 -24.09 25.40
N ALA A 194 -10.12 -24.42 26.68
CA ALA A 194 -10.45 -23.54 27.81
C ALA A 194 -9.67 -22.19 27.76
N ARG A 195 -8.40 -22.21 27.35
CA ARG A 195 -7.61 -20.97 27.18
C ARG A 195 -8.16 -20.09 26.06
N LEU A 196 -8.54 -20.71 24.94
CA LEU A 196 -9.12 -20.00 23.80
C LEU A 196 -10.53 -19.49 24.10
N GLU A 197 -11.37 -20.28 24.76
CA GLU A 197 -12.69 -19.89 25.25
C GLU A 197 -12.61 -18.69 26.19
N ALA A 198 -11.71 -18.72 27.18
CA ALA A 198 -11.51 -17.59 28.09
C ALA A 198 -11.14 -16.30 27.33
N SER A 199 -10.35 -16.43 26.27
CA SER A 199 -9.96 -15.30 25.41
C SER A 199 -11.15 -14.80 24.56
N LEU A 200 -11.93 -15.71 23.98
CA LEU A 200 -13.14 -15.40 23.22
C LEU A 200 -14.20 -14.73 24.11
N ILE A 201 -14.37 -15.18 25.35
CA ILE A 201 -15.29 -14.59 26.33
C ILE A 201 -14.85 -13.15 26.64
N LYS A 202 -13.57 -12.91 26.94
CA LYS A 202 -13.04 -11.56 27.19
C LYS A 202 -13.27 -10.62 26.00
N LEU A 203 -12.97 -11.08 24.79
CA LEU A 203 -13.18 -10.30 23.57
C LEU A 203 -14.67 -10.02 23.32
N SER A 204 -15.53 -11.02 23.52
CA SER A 204 -16.97 -10.87 23.34
C SER A 204 -17.57 -9.90 24.37
N LEU A 205 -17.10 -9.92 25.62
CA LEU A 205 -17.48 -8.94 26.64
C LEU A 205 -17.00 -7.52 26.29
N LEU A 206 -15.78 -7.39 25.76
CA LEU A 206 -15.27 -6.09 25.29
C LEU A 206 -16.13 -5.53 24.15
N ILE A 207 -16.43 -6.36 23.14
CA ILE A 207 -17.29 -5.98 22.01
C ILE A 207 -18.70 -5.63 22.50
N ALA A 208 -19.29 -6.44 23.38
CA ALA A 208 -20.59 -6.17 23.98
C ALA A 208 -20.60 -4.83 24.74
N GLY A 209 -19.52 -4.53 25.48
CA GLY A 209 -19.35 -3.25 26.17
C GLY A 209 -19.25 -2.06 25.21
N ILE A 210 -18.52 -2.19 24.10
CA ILE A 210 -18.43 -1.16 23.06
C ILE A 210 -19.79 -0.96 22.38
N ILE A 211 -20.49 -2.04 22.02
CA ILE A 211 -21.84 -1.97 21.44
C ILE A 211 -22.79 -1.27 22.42
N ALA A 212 -22.74 -1.62 23.71
CA ALA A 212 -23.56 -0.98 24.74
C ALA A 212 -23.25 0.53 24.86
N LEU A 213 -21.98 0.93 24.79
CA LEU A 213 -21.58 2.34 24.80
C LEU A 213 -22.06 3.11 23.55
N ILE A 214 -21.94 2.51 22.37
CA ILE A 214 -22.43 3.10 21.12
C ILE A 214 -23.96 3.24 21.17
N LEU A 215 -24.66 2.20 21.61
CA LEU A 215 -26.12 2.24 21.76
C LEU A 215 -26.54 3.26 22.80
N LEU A 216 -25.80 3.40 23.90
CA LEU A 216 -26.03 4.44 24.90
C LEU A 216 -25.86 5.84 24.29
N TYR A 217 -24.78 6.04 23.51
CA TYR A 217 -24.55 7.29 22.80
C TYR A 217 -25.66 7.62 21.80
N VAL A 218 -26.09 6.64 20.98
CA VAL A 218 -27.19 6.81 20.02
C VAL A 218 -28.49 7.12 20.74
N ASN A 219 -28.80 6.43 21.84
CA ASN A 219 -29.97 6.74 22.67
C ASN A 219 -29.92 8.16 23.21
N GLN A 220 -28.76 8.62 23.70
CA GLN A 220 -28.56 10.00 24.17
C GLN A 220 -28.73 11.02 23.04
N GLN A 221 -28.20 10.74 21.84
CA GLN A 221 -28.36 11.61 20.67
C GLN A 221 -29.82 11.67 20.23
N SER A 222 -30.52 10.54 20.16
CA SER A 222 -31.93 10.49 19.80
C SER A 222 -32.78 11.29 20.78
N LEU A 223 -32.46 11.24 22.08
CA LEU A 223 -33.09 12.10 23.09
C LEU A 223 -32.81 13.59 22.87
N ARG A 224 -31.60 13.97 22.46
CA ARG A 224 -31.25 15.37 22.13
C ARG A 224 -32.01 15.85 20.90
N ILE A 225 -32.10 15.01 19.87
CA ILE A 225 -32.82 15.32 18.63
C ILE A 225 -34.30 15.52 18.90
N GLU A 226 -34.95 14.63 19.67
CA GLU A 226 -36.38 14.76 20.00
C GLU A 226 -36.66 16.06 20.77
N ARG A 227 -35.75 16.45 21.68
CA ARG A 227 -35.83 17.74 22.39
C ARG A 227 -35.67 18.93 21.46
N SER A 228 -34.70 18.88 20.54
CA SER A 228 -34.46 19.93 19.55
C SER A 228 -35.64 20.08 18.58
N ARG A 229 -36.25 18.97 18.14
CA ARG A 229 -37.46 18.97 17.30
C ARG A 229 -38.62 19.67 18.00
N ARG A 230 -38.90 19.30 19.26
CA ARG A 230 -39.96 19.97 20.05
C ARG A 230 -39.69 21.46 20.24
N GLN A 231 -38.43 21.85 20.36
CA GLN A 231 -38.05 23.26 20.47
C GLN A 231 -38.24 24.01 19.14
N ALA A 232 -37.92 23.38 18.01
CA ALA A 232 -38.17 23.93 16.68
C ALA A 232 -39.67 24.04 16.36
N GLU A 233 -40.49 23.04 16.72
CA GLU A 233 -41.95 23.09 16.61
C GLU A 233 -42.51 24.25 17.44
N LYS A 234 -41.99 24.47 18.65
CA LYS A 234 -42.39 25.59 19.50
C LYS A 234 -41.96 26.94 18.90
N LEU A 235 -40.72 27.07 18.42
CA LEU A 235 -40.22 28.28 17.75
C LEU A 235 -40.99 28.59 16.46
N LEU A 236 -41.37 27.57 15.70
CA LEU A 236 -42.20 27.73 14.50
C LEU A 236 -43.57 28.28 14.87
N SER A 237 -44.24 27.68 15.85
CA SER A 237 -45.53 28.18 16.36
C SER A 237 -45.42 29.62 16.91
N GLU A 238 -44.34 29.93 17.62
CA GLU A 238 -44.06 31.30 18.11
C GLU A 238 -43.80 32.26 16.94
N SER A 239 -43.14 31.82 15.86
CA SER A 239 -42.91 32.62 14.66
C SER A 239 -44.19 32.88 13.87
N GLU A 240 -45.07 31.87 13.71
CA GLU A 240 -46.37 32.02 13.05
C GLU A 240 -47.26 33.02 13.80
N GLU A 241 -47.26 32.95 15.14
CA GLU A 241 -47.98 33.92 15.98
C GLU A 241 -47.35 35.32 15.88
N LYS A 242 -46.02 35.42 15.80
CA LYS A 242 -45.31 36.69 15.61
C LYS A 242 -45.61 37.32 14.25
N TYR A 243 -45.59 36.56 13.15
CA TYR A 243 -45.94 37.05 11.81
C TYR A 243 -47.40 37.49 11.74
N ARG A 244 -48.32 36.72 12.31
CA ARG A 244 -49.73 37.13 12.42
C ARG A 244 -49.85 38.46 13.16
N LYS A 245 -49.22 38.60 14.33
CA LYS A 245 -49.25 39.85 15.12
C LYS A 245 -48.60 41.04 14.39
N LEU A 246 -47.55 40.82 13.59
CA LEU A 246 -46.90 41.87 12.79
C LEU A 246 -47.81 42.38 11.67
N VAL A 247 -48.49 41.48 10.95
CA VAL A 247 -49.44 41.87 9.88
C VAL A 247 -50.67 42.56 10.44
N GLU A 248 -51.16 42.13 11.61
CA GLU A 248 -52.25 42.79 12.35
C GLU A 248 -51.85 44.15 12.93
N ALA A 249 -50.55 44.39 13.19
CA ALA A 249 -50.03 45.67 13.68
C ALA A 249 -49.65 46.65 12.55
N SER A 250 -49.80 46.26 11.28
CA SER A 250 -49.50 47.12 10.13
C SER A 250 -50.41 48.35 10.11
N THR A 251 -49.86 49.53 9.82
CA THR A 251 -50.63 50.76 9.60
C THR A 251 -51.29 50.82 8.23
N GLU A 252 -50.96 49.89 7.34
CA GLU A 252 -51.54 49.73 6.00
C GLU A 252 -52.52 48.55 6.00
N GLY A 253 -53.61 48.69 5.24
CA GLY A 253 -54.57 47.61 5.05
C GLY A 253 -54.00 46.53 4.12
N VAL A 254 -54.09 45.26 4.50
CA VAL A 254 -53.56 44.14 3.71
C VAL A 254 -54.66 43.14 3.42
N ILE A 255 -54.84 42.83 2.13
CA ILE A 255 -55.75 41.79 1.63
C ILE A 255 -54.93 40.78 0.82
N MET A 256 -55.17 39.49 1.04
CA MET A 256 -54.60 38.41 0.23
C MET A 256 -55.71 37.72 -0.56
N VAL A 257 -55.49 37.60 -1.86
CA VAL A 257 -56.38 36.91 -2.80
C VAL A 257 -55.62 35.76 -3.42
N LEU A 258 -56.18 34.55 -3.38
CA LEU A 258 -55.66 33.37 -4.07
C LEU A 258 -56.81 32.77 -4.89
N ASP A 259 -56.53 32.38 -6.14
CA ASP A 259 -57.53 31.80 -7.05
C ASP A 259 -58.82 32.65 -7.15
N SER A 260 -58.69 33.99 -7.20
CA SER A 260 -59.81 34.96 -7.22
C SER A 260 -60.70 35.00 -5.96
N VAL A 261 -60.27 34.37 -4.85
CA VAL A 261 -60.98 34.39 -3.57
C VAL A 261 -60.16 35.16 -2.53
N LEU A 262 -60.80 36.07 -1.80
CA LEU A 262 -60.18 36.75 -0.66
C LEU A 262 -59.96 35.72 0.47
N VAL A 263 -58.69 35.40 0.75
CA VAL A 263 -58.30 34.38 1.73
C VAL A 263 -57.92 35.00 3.07
N TYR A 264 -57.46 36.25 3.07
CA TYR A 264 -57.06 36.94 4.29
C TYR A 264 -57.25 38.46 4.16
N ALA A 265 -57.64 39.11 5.26
CA ALA A 265 -57.67 40.56 5.42
C ALA A 265 -57.26 40.89 6.86
N ASN A 266 -56.33 41.83 7.06
CA ASN A 266 -55.89 42.24 8.39
C ASN A 266 -56.90 43.17 9.08
N ARG A 267 -56.79 43.36 10.40
CA ARG A 267 -57.68 44.27 11.14
C ARG A 267 -57.68 45.70 10.58
N THR A 268 -56.53 46.22 10.17
CA THR A 268 -56.38 47.58 9.66
C THR A 268 -57.26 47.86 8.44
N ILE A 269 -57.37 46.94 7.48
CA ILE A 269 -58.26 47.15 6.33
C ILE A 269 -59.74 47.04 6.71
N LEU A 270 -60.07 46.16 7.66
CA LEU A 270 -61.43 46.05 8.19
C LEU A 270 -61.85 47.34 8.91
N ASP A 271 -60.93 47.94 9.68
CA ASP A 271 -61.14 49.22 10.37
C ASP A 271 -61.24 50.38 9.38
N MET A 272 -60.39 50.42 8.34
CA MET A 272 -60.45 51.42 7.27
C MET A 272 -61.79 51.40 6.51
N LEU A 273 -62.39 50.23 6.36
CA LEU A 273 -63.67 50.02 5.65
C LEU A 273 -64.90 50.04 6.57
N GLY A 274 -64.71 50.01 7.90
CA GLY A 274 -65.79 49.99 8.88
C GLY A 274 -66.53 48.64 8.99
N CYS A 275 -65.83 47.53 8.73
CA CYS A 275 -66.41 46.18 8.73
C CYS A 275 -66.04 45.36 9.98
N SER A 276 -66.98 44.54 10.48
CA SER A 276 -66.74 43.60 11.59
C SER A 276 -66.10 42.29 11.09
N PRO A 277 -65.13 41.70 11.81
CA PRO A 277 -64.46 40.46 11.42
C PRO A 277 -65.36 39.22 11.38
N GLU A 278 -66.57 39.25 11.97
CA GLU A 278 -67.49 38.10 11.97
C GLU A 278 -68.45 38.05 10.76
N GLU A 279 -68.56 39.11 9.95
CA GLU A 279 -69.50 39.20 8.80
C GLU A 279 -68.89 38.66 7.49
N GLY A 280 -68.03 37.64 7.58
CA GLY A 280 -67.18 37.12 6.50
C GLY A 280 -67.92 36.76 5.20
N LYS A 281 -67.96 37.73 4.28
CA LYS A 281 -67.96 37.61 2.81
C LYS A 281 -67.75 39.00 2.19
N LEU A 282 -66.60 39.63 2.44
CA LEU A 282 -66.20 40.78 1.63
C LEU A 282 -65.95 40.29 0.19
N SER A 283 -66.72 40.81 -0.77
CA SER A 283 -66.42 40.67 -2.19
C SER A 283 -65.42 41.76 -2.58
N LEU A 284 -64.36 41.38 -3.31
CA LEU A 284 -63.34 42.33 -3.78
C LEU A 284 -63.96 43.51 -4.53
N ALA A 285 -65.02 43.27 -5.30
CA ALA A 285 -65.73 44.27 -6.09
C ALA A 285 -66.59 45.23 -5.26
N GLY A 286 -66.95 44.87 -4.03
CA GLY A 286 -67.78 45.71 -3.14
C GLY A 286 -66.99 46.72 -2.30
N ILE A 287 -65.66 46.67 -2.36
CA ILE A 287 -64.75 47.53 -1.56
C ILE A 287 -64.45 48.85 -2.28
N PHE A 288 -64.60 48.89 -3.61
CA PHE A 288 -64.27 50.03 -4.45
C PHE A 288 -65.52 50.84 -4.80
N HIS A 289 -65.39 52.17 -4.81
CA HIS A 289 -66.46 53.04 -5.33
C HIS A 289 -66.72 52.71 -6.82
N PRO A 290 -67.98 52.77 -7.32
CA PRO A 290 -68.31 52.44 -8.71
C PRO A 290 -67.45 53.17 -9.75
N ASP A 291 -67.15 54.44 -9.51
CA ASP A 291 -66.29 55.28 -10.38
C ASP A 291 -64.80 54.91 -10.33
N SER A 292 -64.38 54.07 -9.38
CA SER A 292 -62.98 53.61 -9.18
C SER A 292 -62.79 52.11 -9.45
N ALA A 293 -63.83 51.39 -9.88
CA ALA A 293 -63.74 49.97 -10.23
C ALA A 293 -62.81 49.72 -11.44
N SER A 294 -62.71 50.69 -12.34
CA SER A 294 -61.76 50.70 -13.47
C SER A 294 -60.30 50.77 -13.03
N SER A 295 -60.00 51.44 -11.91
CA SER A 295 -58.64 51.56 -11.36
C SER A 295 -58.11 50.22 -10.84
N LEU A 296 -58.96 49.38 -10.24
CA LEU A 296 -58.58 48.03 -9.81
C LEU A 296 -58.36 47.10 -11.00
N ALA A 297 -59.25 47.14 -12.00
CA ALA A 297 -59.10 46.33 -13.21
C ALA A 297 -57.80 46.66 -13.95
N TYR A 298 -57.50 47.94 -14.09
CA TYR A 298 -56.23 48.43 -14.66
C TYR A 298 -55.01 47.98 -13.84
N LEU A 299 -55.08 48.02 -12.52
CA LEU A 299 -53.99 47.59 -11.65
C LEU A 299 -53.71 46.08 -11.77
N LEU A 300 -54.75 45.25 -11.88
CA LEU A 300 -54.62 43.80 -12.09
C LEU A 300 -54.06 43.47 -13.48
N GLU A 301 -54.48 44.21 -14.52
CA GLU A 301 -53.96 44.06 -15.89
C GLU A 301 -52.46 44.41 -15.98
N LEU A 302 -52.02 45.46 -15.28
CA LEU A 302 -50.60 45.80 -15.17
C LEU A 302 -49.80 44.75 -14.39
N LEU A 303 -50.37 44.12 -13.36
CA LEU A 303 -49.74 43.02 -12.62
C LEU A 303 -49.48 41.79 -13.50
N GLU A 304 -50.36 41.50 -14.45
CA GLU A 304 -50.19 40.41 -15.42
C GLU A 304 -49.12 40.72 -16.47
N SER A 305 -48.88 42.00 -16.77
CA SER A 305 -47.89 42.45 -17.76
C SER A 305 -46.42 42.31 -17.32
N GLY A 306 -46.14 41.93 -16.06
CA GLY A 306 -44.81 41.54 -15.59
C GLY A 306 -43.86 42.69 -15.21
N GLY A 307 -44.38 43.89 -14.97
CA GLY A 307 -43.60 45.07 -14.53
C GLY A 307 -43.44 45.22 -13.01
N ALA A 308 -42.84 46.34 -12.57
CA ALA A 308 -42.80 46.74 -11.16
C ALA A 308 -44.21 46.88 -10.57
N PRO A 309 -44.44 46.68 -9.25
CA PRO A 309 -45.77 46.71 -8.65
C PRO A 309 -46.48 48.03 -9.02
N PRO A 310 -47.54 47.99 -9.84
CA PRO A 310 -48.25 49.19 -10.22
C PRO A 310 -48.92 49.79 -8.99
N GLN A 311 -48.66 51.07 -8.73
CA GLN A 311 -49.34 51.83 -7.69
C GLN A 311 -50.45 52.65 -8.34
N VAL A 312 -51.69 52.45 -7.90
CA VAL A 312 -52.84 53.19 -8.45
C VAL A 312 -53.61 53.82 -7.30
N GLU A 313 -53.92 55.10 -7.43
CA GLU A 313 -54.82 55.79 -6.51
C GLU A 313 -56.26 55.37 -6.81
N ALA A 314 -56.99 54.97 -5.78
CA ALA A 314 -58.38 54.59 -5.87
C ALA A 314 -59.18 55.12 -4.69
N THR A 315 -60.47 55.30 -4.90
CA THR A 315 -61.42 55.65 -3.86
C THR A 315 -62.11 54.38 -3.38
N LEU A 316 -61.91 54.07 -2.10
CA LEU A 316 -62.56 52.98 -1.40
C LEU A 316 -63.87 53.46 -0.79
N LEU A 317 -64.87 52.59 -0.78
CA LEU A 317 -66.17 52.86 -0.19
C LEU A 317 -66.21 52.33 1.25
N ARG A 318 -66.46 53.21 2.22
CA ARG A 318 -66.71 52.81 3.60
C ARG A 318 -68.16 52.36 3.77
N ARG A 319 -68.42 51.51 4.77
CA ARG A 319 -69.76 50.99 5.06
C ARG A 319 -70.77 52.08 5.48
N ASP A 320 -70.30 53.20 6.02
CA ASP A 320 -71.11 54.37 6.40
C ASP A 320 -71.49 55.26 5.20
N GLY A 321 -70.99 54.96 3.99
CA GLY A 321 -71.22 55.71 2.76
C GLY A 321 -70.17 56.80 2.48
N GLU A 322 -69.18 56.99 3.35
CA GLU A 322 -68.06 57.90 3.09
C GLU A 322 -67.01 57.28 2.16
N SER A 323 -66.24 58.13 1.48
CA SER A 323 -65.21 57.73 0.52
C SER A 323 -63.80 57.95 1.09
N LEU A 324 -62.91 56.96 0.96
CA LEU A 324 -61.51 57.00 1.42
C LEU A 324 -60.56 56.95 0.21
N ARG A 325 -59.61 57.90 0.11
CA ARG A 325 -58.56 57.84 -0.92
C ARG A 325 -57.40 56.96 -0.43
N ALA A 326 -57.05 55.96 -1.22
CA ALA A 326 -55.96 55.07 -0.90
C ALA A 326 -55.09 54.81 -2.13
N LEU A 327 -53.80 54.60 -1.90
CA LEU A 327 -52.89 54.02 -2.87
C LEU A 327 -52.91 52.52 -2.72
N LEU A 328 -53.30 51.88 -3.81
CA LEU A 328 -53.28 50.44 -3.95
C LEU A 328 -51.91 50.05 -4.51
N THR A 329 -51.24 49.12 -3.84
CA THR A 329 -50.12 48.39 -4.39
C THR A 329 -50.50 46.92 -4.38
N ALA A 330 -50.44 46.20 -5.49
CA ALA A 330 -50.50 44.75 -5.42
C ALA A 330 -49.21 44.10 -5.90
N SER A 331 -48.89 42.99 -5.24
CA SER A 331 -47.72 42.16 -5.49
C SER A 331 -48.20 40.75 -5.77
N LYS A 332 -47.67 40.15 -6.84
CA LYS A 332 -47.96 38.75 -7.17
C LYS A 332 -47.46 37.84 -6.05
N LEU A 333 -48.32 36.93 -5.60
CA LEU A 333 -48.02 35.92 -4.59
C LEU A 333 -48.21 34.54 -5.21
N SER A 334 -47.21 33.67 -5.06
CA SER A 334 -47.36 32.24 -5.33
C SER A 334 -47.11 31.48 -4.04
N LEU A 335 -48.15 30.85 -3.50
CA LEU A 335 -48.09 30.12 -2.24
C LEU A 335 -48.65 28.71 -2.44
N GLY A 336 -47.79 27.70 -2.31
CA GLY A 336 -48.19 26.30 -2.47
C GLY A 336 -48.73 25.94 -3.87
N GLY A 337 -48.24 26.62 -4.92
CA GLY A 337 -48.68 26.38 -6.31
C GLY A 337 -49.99 27.08 -6.70
N ARG A 338 -50.61 27.83 -5.80
CA ARG A 338 -51.75 28.70 -6.11
C ARG A 338 -51.25 30.10 -6.45
N GLU A 339 -51.72 30.64 -7.56
CA GLU A 339 -51.43 32.01 -7.94
C GLU A 339 -52.43 32.96 -7.30
N GLY A 340 -51.92 34.12 -6.90
CA GLY A 340 -52.73 35.17 -6.34
C GLY A 340 -51.94 36.46 -6.21
N PHE A 341 -52.48 37.38 -5.43
CA PHE A 341 -51.86 38.66 -5.18
C PHE A 341 -52.16 39.13 -3.76
N VAL A 342 -51.21 39.85 -3.19
CA VAL A 342 -51.41 40.62 -1.96
C VAL A 342 -51.66 42.05 -2.37
N LEU A 343 -52.81 42.60 -1.99
CA LEU A 343 -53.15 44.01 -2.15
C LEU A 343 -52.87 44.72 -0.83
N THR A 344 -51.91 45.65 -0.87
CA THR A 344 -51.62 46.59 0.21
C THR A 344 -52.29 47.92 -0.11
N ILE A 345 -53.06 48.40 0.86
CA ILE A 345 -53.90 49.58 0.76
C ILE A 345 -53.33 50.59 1.74
N LYS A 346 -52.68 51.61 1.20
CA LYS A 346 -52.04 52.66 1.96
C LYS A 346 -52.86 53.92 1.87
N ASP A 347 -53.23 54.46 3.02
CA ASP A 347 -53.78 55.80 3.09
C ASP A 347 -52.70 56.81 2.66
N ILE A 348 -52.96 57.53 1.56
CA ILE A 348 -52.01 58.44 0.92
C ILE A 348 -51.88 59.78 1.59
N ASP A 349 -52.71 60.07 2.58
CA ASP A 349 -52.51 61.27 3.38
C ASP A 349 -51.30 61.15 4.35
N ARG A 350 -50.61 59.98 4.41
CA ARG A 350 -49.70 59.69 5.54
C ARG A 350 -48.24 59.28 5.31
N SER A 351 -47.70 58.99 4.12
CA SER A 351 -46.27 58.55 4.08
C SER A 351 -45.52 58.63 2.75
N LYS A 352 -44.80 59.74 2.54
CA LYS A 352 -43.66 59.87 1.61
C LYS A 352 -42.34 59.82 2.38
N LYS A 353 -41.60 58.70 2.33
CA LYS A 353 -40.12 58.70 2.29
C LYS A 353 -39.51 57.29 2.28
N THR A 354 -38.47 57.15 1.47
CA THR A 354 -37.35 56.19 1.57
C THR A 354 -37.55 54.83 0.89
N GLU A 355 -37.41 54.90 -0.42
CA GLU A 355 -36.88 53.89 -1.34
C GLU A 355 -35.34 53.85 -1.23
N GLU A 356 -34.69 52.83 -1.81
CA GLU A 356 -33.23 52.50 -1.81
C GLU A 356 -32.84 51.54 -0.64
N GLU A 357 -32.20 50.37 -0.79
CA GLU A 357 -31.17 49.88 -1.73
C GLU A 357 -31.18 48.33 -1.73
N LEU A 358 -31.13 47.65 -2.89
CA LEU A 358 -30.55 46.29 -2.95
C LEU A 358 -30.12 45.94 -4.37
N THR A 359 -28.81 45.86 -4.60
CA THR A 359 -28.23 45.20 -5.76
C THR A 359 -26.87 44.65 -5.36
N GLU A 360 -26.72 43.32 -5.28
CA GLU A 360 -25.51 42.59 -5.71
C GLU A 360 -25.57 41.09 -5.35
N SER A 361 -25.68 40.22 -6.36
CA SER A 361 -25.18 38.83 -6.35
C SER A 361 -24.76 38.54 -7.79
N ARG A 362 -23.48 38.70 -8.16
CA ARG A 362 -22.42 37.69 -7.99
C ARG A 362 -22.96 36.28 -8.15
N GLU A 363 -22.66 35.67 -9.30
CA GLU A 363 -21.78 34.51 -9.40
C GLU A 363 -21.76 34.01 -10.83
N LYS A 364 -20.68 34.27 -11.54
CA LYS A 364 -20.33 33.56 -12.76
C LYS A 364 -18.82 33.44 -12.80
N PHE A 365 -18.37 32.22 -13.08
CA PHE A 365 -17.02 31.78 -13.45
C PHE A 365 -16.31 30.89 -12.45
N ARG A 366 -16.61 29.60 -12.58
CA ARG A 366 -15.60 28.55 -12.38
C ARG A 366 -15.84 27.43 -13.39
N LEU A 367 -14.82 27.14 -14.20
CA LEU A 367 -14.31 25.82 -14.62
C LEU A 367 -13.83 25.82 -16.09
N LEU A 368 -12.54 25.49 -16.26
CA LEU A 368 -11.90 24.72 -17.34
C LEU A 368 -10.39 24.78 -17.03
N THR A 369 -9.66 23.67 -16.94
CA THR A 369 -9.07 22.99 -18.11
C THR A 369 -8.29 21.77 -17.63
N ASP A 370 -8.30 20.66 -18.39
CA ASP A 370 -7.23 19.65 -18.38
C ASP A 370 -7.20 18.83 -19.69
N SER A 371 -6.00 18.65 -20.28
CA SER A 371 -5.46 17.40 -20.89
C SER A 371 -4.21 17.64 -21.77
N VAL A 372 -3.19 16.74 -21.65
CA VAL A 372 -2.13 16.28 -22.62
C VAL A 372 -0.76 15.95 -21.92
N ASN A 373 -0.58 14.83 -21.17
CA ASN A 373 0.68 14.60 -20.40
C ASN A 373 1.53 13.31 -20.64
N ALA A 374 1.11 12.27 -21.34
CA ALA A 374 1.84 10.98 -21.25
C ALA A 374 3.16 10.86 -22.06
N GLU A 375 3.26 11.39 -23.28
CA GLU A 375 4.50 11.24 -24.10
C GLU A 375 5.61 12.23 -23.68
N ARG A 376 5.20 13.35 -23.08
CA ARG A 376 6.09 14.40 -22.59
C ARG A 376 6.93 13.91 -21.40
N GLU A 377 6.35 13.11 -20.51
CA GLU A 377 6.98 12.66 -19.27
C GLU A 377 8.15 11.68 -19.48
N ARG A 378 8.10 10.85 -20.54
CA ARG A 378 9.18 9.88 -20.83
C ARG A 378 10.46 10.57 -21.31
N LEU A 379 10.33 11.49 -22.27
CA LEU A 379 11.46 12.30 -22.77
C LEU A 379 11.96 13.26 -21.69
N LEU A 380 11.05 13.85 -20.90
CA LEU A 380 11.42 14.65 -19.73
C LEU A 380 12.18 13.84 -18.69
N SER A 381 11.83 12.58 -18.43
CA SER A 381 12.54 11.74 -17.45
C SER A 381 13.97 11.39 -17.90
N GLU A 382 14.19 11.06 -19.17
CA GLU A 382 15.55 10.80 -19.70
C GLU A 382 16.40 12.09 -19.74
N LEU A 383 15.80 13.23 -20.09
CA LEU A 383 16.44 14.54 -20.01
C LEU A 383 16.71 14.96 -18.55
N GLN A 384 15.79 14.73 -17.62
CA GLN A 384 15.95 15.04 -16.19
C GLN A 384 17.02 14.18 -15.52
N LEU A 385 17.18 12.91 -15.89
CA LEU A 385 18.28 12.06 -15.39
C LEU A 385 19.65 12.55 -15.89
N SER A 386 19.71 13.13 -17.09
CA SER A 386 20.94 13.63 -17.70
C SER A 386 21.27 15.09 -17.32
N LEU A 387 20.25 15.91 -17.05
CA LEU A 387 20.34 17.35 -16.72
C LEU A 387 20.11 17.67 -15.24
N GLY A 388 19.62 16.74 -14.43
CA GLY A 388 19.24 16.97 -13.03
C GLY A 388 20.40 17.41 -12.14
N SER A 389 21.63 17.00 -12.47
CA SER A 389 22.85 17.48 -11.81
C SER A 389 23.22 18.92 -12.18
N LEU A 390 22.77 19.42 -13.34
CA LEU A 390 23.01 20.79 -13.82
C LEU A 390 21.91 21.79 -13.41
N ASN A 391 20.73 21.29 -13.00
CA ASN A 391 19.61 22.06 -12.47
C ASN A 391 19.67 22.29 -10.95
N GLN A 392 20.81 22.01 -10.31
CA GLN A 392 20.99 22.33 -8.89
C GLN A 392 21.53 23.75 -8.72
N SER A 393 21.29 24.32 -7.54
CA SER A 393 21.86 25.62 -7.19
C SER A 393 23.37 25.50 -6.95
N VAL A 394 24.11 26.53 -7.38
CA VAL A 394 25.55 26.68 -7.20
C VAL A 394 26.00 26.59 -5.73
N ARG A 395 25.10 26.89 -4.77
CA ARG A 395 25.34 26.83 -3.33
C ARG A 395 25.88 25.48 -2.86
N GLY A 396 25.40 24.37 -3.44
CA GLY A 396 25.79 23.02 -3.04
C GLY A 396 27.21 22.61 -3.44
N VAL A 397 27.83 23.35 -4.38
CA VAL A 397 29.12 23.04 -5.00
C VAL A 397 30.19 24.06 -4.63
N ALA A 398 29.78 25.31 -4.34
CA ALA A 398 30.68 26.41 -4.01
C ALA A 398 31.52 26.13 -2.76
N ARG A 399 32.82 26.43 -2.84
CA ARG A 399 33.75 26.32 -1.70
C ARG A 399 34.20 27.66 -1.19
N LYS A 400 34.38 27.76 0.12
CA LYS A 400 35.03 28.92 0.73
C LYS A 400 36.47 28.99 0.22
N THR A 401 36.87 30.14 -0.28
CA THR A 401 38.23 30.36 -0.78
C THR A 401 38.98 31.35 0.11
N VAL A 402 40.30 31.39 -0.05
CA VAL A 402 41.18 32.33 0.65
C VAL A 402 41.05 33.73 0.06
N THR A 403 41.23 34.75 0.91
CA THR A 403 41.25 36.16 0.52
C THR A 403 42.61 36.79 0.86
N CYS A 404 43.01 37.82 0.12
CA CYS A 404 44.17 38.64 0.46
C CYS A 404 43.98 40.13 0.09
N PRO A 405 44.62 41.06 0.81
CA PRO A 405 44.59 42.49 0.45
C PRO A 405 45.27 42.78 -0.90
N LEU A 406 44.80 43.82 -1.62
CA LEU A 406 45.39 44.30 -2.90
C LEU A 406 46.92 44.46 -2.92
N ALA A 407 47.50 44.91 -1.80
CA ALA A 407 48.92 45.20 -1.67
C ALA A 407 49.78 43.95 -1.38
N THR A 408 49.16 42.77 -1.24
CA THR A 408 49.87 41.53 -0.92
C THR A 408 50.86 41.20 -2.04
N PRO A 409 52.15 40.92 -1.75
CA PRO A 409 53.10 40.48 -2.77
C PRO A 409 52.63 39.17 -3.43
N ILE A 410 52.83 39.06 -4.74
CA ILE A 410 52.42 37.89 -5.55
C ILE A 410 52.97 36.59 -4.97
N GLU A 411 54.25 36.56 -4.55
CA GLU A 411 54.85 35.38 -3.92
C GLU A 411 54.13 34.94 -2.63
N LYS A 412 53.67 35.92 -1.84
CA LYS A 412 52.97 35.66 -0.58
C LYS A 412 51.57 35.13 -0.86
N ALA A 413 50.88 35.69 -1.85
CA ALA A 413 49.59 35.18 -2.30
C ALA A 413 49.70 33.74 -2.84
N ALA A 414 50.72 33.42 -3.63
CA ALA A 414 50.97 32.07 -4.11
C ALA A 414 51.25 31.07 -2.96
N ARG A 415 51.98 31.49 -1.91
CA ARG A 415 52.16 30.67 -0.70
C ARG A 415 50.86 30.45 0.06
N ILE A 416 50.00 31.46 0.16
CA ILE A 416 48.66 31.33 0.79
C ILE A 416 47.79 30.34 0.00
N MET A 417 47.76 30.47 -1.34
CA MET A 417 47.07 29.53 -2.23
C MET A 417 47.57 28.09 -2.04
N THR A 418 48.90 27.90 -2.00
CA THR A 418 49.53 26.59 -1.83
C THR A 418 49.18 25.98 -0.46
N ALA A 419 49.30 26.76 0.62
CA ALA A 419 48.98 26.30 1.98
C ALA A 419 47.50 25.94 2.14
N ALA A 420 46.60 26.65 1.44
CA ALA A 420 45.18 26.37 1.44
C ALA A 420 44.73 25.31 0.42
N ALA A 421 45.67 24.74 -0.35
CA ALA A 421 45.38 23.85 -1.48
C ALA A 421 44.33 24.43 -2.45
N SER A 422 44.38 25.74 -2.70
CA SER A 422 43.43 26.49 -3.53
C SER A 422 44.05 26.88 -4.87
N SER A 423 43.31 26.69 -5.96
CA SER A 423 43.68 27.10 -7.33
C SER A 423 43.46 28.58 -7.62
N CYS A 424 42.81 29.31 -6.69
CA CYS A 424 42.60 30.74 -6.76
C CYS A 424 42.65 31.44 -5.39
N ILE A 425 42.81 32.76 -5.40
CA ILE A 425 42.68 33.63 -4.22
C ILE A 425 41.90 34.88 -4.61
N LEU A 426 40.95 35.29 -3.78
CA LEU A 426 40.21 36.53 -3.98
C LEU A 426 40.99 37.72 -3.42
N VAL A 427 40.89 38.86 -4.10
CA VAL A 427 41.60 40.08 -3.76
C VAL A 427 40.62 41.10 -3.21
N GLU A 428 40.89 41.61 -2.00
CA GLU A 428 40.03 42.55 -1.28
C GLU A 428 40.69 43.93 -1.03
N SER A 429 39.84 44.95 -0.89
CA SER A 429 40.23 46.29 -0.43
C SER A 429 39.08 46.91 0.35
N GLY A 430 39.35 47.43 1.55
CA GLY A 430 38.33 48.13 2.34
C GLY A 430 37.08 47.30 2.68
N GLY A 431 37.19 45.97 2.66
CA GLY A 431 36.06 45.05 2.90
C GLY A 431 35.29 44.62 1.64
N GLU A 432 35.63 45.15 0.46
CA GLU A 432 35.06 44.74 -0.84
C GLU A 432 36.01 43.83 -1.62
N LEU A 433 35.44 42.83 -2.31
CA LEU A 433 36.19 41.91 -3.16
C LEU A 433 36.23 42.44 -4.60
N LEU A 434 37.43 42.75 -5.08
CA LEU A 434 37.65 43.50 -6.32
C LEU A 434 38.09 42.63 -7.50
N GLY A 435 38.70 41.47 -7.22
CA GLY A 435 39.24 40.61 -8.26
C GLY A 435 39.66 39.24 -7.76
N VAL A 436 40.17 38.42 -8.68
CA VAL A 436 40.67 37.07 -8.40
C VAL A 436 42.04 36.87 -9.05
N VAL A 437 42.92 36.13 -8.38
CA VAL A 437 44.18 35.63 -8.94
C VAL A 437 44.10 34.12 -9.00
N THR A 438 44.41 33.54 -10.16
CA THR A 438 44.36 32.09 -10.41
C THR A 438 45.74 31.53 -10.76
N ASP A 439 45.88 30.20 -10.75
CA ASP A 439 47.08 29.51 -11.28
C ASP A 439 47.40 29.89 -12.74
N HIS A 440 46.38 30.26 -13.52
CA HIS A 440 46.58 30.77 -14.88
C HIS A 440 47.25 32.14 -14.86
N ASP A 441 46.79 33.07 -14.01
CA ASP A 441 47.36 34.43 -13.91
C ASP A 441 48.81 34.38 -13.41
N LEU A 442 49.11 33.53 -12.43
CA LEU A 442 50.48 33.33 -11.95
C LEU A 442 51.40 32.83 -13.08
N ARG A 443 50.95 31.84 -13.86
CA ARG A 443 51.76 31.33 -14.99
C ARG A 443 51.88 32.34 -16.13
N ALA A 444 50.77 32.96 -16.54
CA ALA A 444 50.70 33.81 -17.71
C ALA A 444 51.31 35.20 -17.48
N ARG A 445 51.11 35.79 -16.29
CA ARG A 445 51.46 37.20 -16.02
C ARG A 445 52.71 37.37 -15.16
N VAL A 446 53.15 36.32 -14.45
CA VAL A 446 54.36 36.33 -13.60
C VAL A 446 55.47 35.48 -14.21
N LEU A 447 55.23 34.19 -14.47
CA LEU A 447 56.27 33.31 -15.00
C LEU A 447 56.56 33.54 -16.49
N ALA A 448 55.51 33.70 -17.30
CA ALA A 448 55.63 34.00 -18.73
C ALA A 448 55.51 35.51 -19.03
N GLY A 449 55.12 36.31 -18.04
CA GLY A 449 54.88 37.75 -18.18
C GLY A 449 56.02 38.61 -17.65
N THR A 450 55.75 39.91 -17.49
CA THR A 450 56.75 40.91 -17.07
C THR A 450 56.70 41.26 -15.58
N ASN A 451 55.71 40.74 -14.82
CA ASN A 451 55.57 41.06 -13.40
C ASN A 451 56.49 40.19 -12.56
N THR A 452 57.11 40.77 -11.53
CA THR A 452 58.00 40.05 -10.61
C THR A 452 57.26 39.55 -9.37
N PRO A 453 57.72 38.47 -8.70
CA PRO A 453 57.03 37.90 -7.53
C PRO A 453 56.87 38.86 -6.32
N GLY A 454 57.71 39.91 -6.23
CA GLY A 454 57.63 40.92 -5.18
C GLY A 454 56.59 42.02 -5.41
N GLU A 455 56.03 42.11 -6.62
CA GLU A 455 54.98 43.08 -6.95
C GLU A 455 53.64 42.72 -6.32
N PRO A 456 52.72 43.69 -6.13
CA PRO A 456 51.42 43.43 -5.52
C PRO A 456 50.49 42.63 -6.46
N VAL A 457 49.64 41.79 -5.87
CA VAL A 457 48.62 40.99 -6.60
C VAL A 457 47.68 41.83 -7.46
N SER A 458 47.49 43.11 -7.12
CA SER A 458 46.69 44.05 -7.91
C SER A 458 47.18 44.21 -9.37
N ARG A 459 48.44 43.92 -9.67
CA ARG A 459 48.99 43.97 -11.04
C ARG A 459 48.65 42.75 -11.89
N ILE A 460 48.32 41.63 -11.26
CA ILE A 460 48.05 40.37 -11.97
C ILE A 460 46.62 39.87 -11.81
N MET A 461 45.83 40.43 -10.91
CA MET A 461 44.43 40.03 -10.71
C MET A 461 43.57 40.26 -11.94
N SER A 462 42.55 39.43 -12.10
CA SER A 462 41.47 39.66 -13.07
C SER A 462 40.33 40.40 -12.36
N SER A 463 39.89 41.52 -12.96
CA SER A 463 38.87 42.43 -12.45
C SER A 463 38.06 43.00 -13.63
N PRO A 464 36.74 43.22 -13.51
CA PRO A 464 35.89 43.02 -12.32
C PRO A 464 35.69 41.55 -11.96
N LEU A 465 35.41 41.28 -10.68
CA LEU A 465 35.10 39.93 -10.22
C LEU A 465 33.75 39.46 -10.77
N ILE A 466 33.79 38.46 -11.65
CA ILE A 466 32.58 37.86 -12.24
C ILE A 466 31.95 36.91 -11.21
N SER A 467 30.64 37.06 -10.98
CA SER A 467 29.94 36.37 -9.90
C SER A 467 28.51 35.96 -10.26
N VAL A 468 28.00 34.92 -9.62
CA VAL A 468 26.59 34.50 -9.68
C VAL A 468 25.92 34.47 -8.30
N PRO A 469 24.60 34.66 -8.20
CA PRO A 469 23.84 34.42 -6.96
C PRO A 469 23.96 32.96 -6.50
N GLU A 470 23.91 32.70 -5.20
CA GLU A 470 23.95 31.34 -4.65
C GLU A 470 22.76 30.47 -5.12
N THR A 471 21.66 31.10 -5.54
CA THR A 471 20.46 30.44 -6.09
C THR A 471 20.57 30.12 -7.58
N ALA A 472 21.59 30.62 -8.29
CA ALA A 472 21.77 30.36 -9.72
C ALA A 472 21.98 28.88 -9.99
N LEU A 473 21.55 28.42 -11.16
CA LEU A 473 21.66 27.01 -11.54
C LEU A 473 23.05 26.70 -12.08
N LEU A 474 23.52 25.47 -11.90
CA LEU A 474 24.87 25.07 -12.32
C LEU A 474 25.09 25.20 -13.83
N PHE A 475 24.08 24.98 -14.67
CA PHE A 475 24.20 25.22 -16.11
C PHE A 475 24.43 26.70 -16.43
N GLU A 476 23.82 27.63 -15.67
CA GLU A 476 24.01 29.07 -15.85
C GLU A 476 25.43 29.46 -15.48
N ALA A 477 25.98 28.87 -14.41
CA ALA A 477 27.37 29.06 -14.01
C ALA A 477 28.35 28.54 -15.08
N VAL A 478 28.10 27.36 -15.66
CA VAL A 478 28.92 26.80 -16.75
C VAL A 478 28.87 27.70 -17.98
N LEU A 479 27.68 28.16 -18.38
CA LEU A 479 27.51 29.05 -19.54
C LEU A 479 28.27 30.35 -19.33
N LEU A 480 28.14 30.97 -18.16
CA LEU A 480 28.82 32.22 -17.83
C LEU A 480 30.35 32.07 -17.79
N MET A 481 30.84 30.92 -17.30
CA MET A 481 32.27 30.59 -17.35
C MET A 481 32.78 30.47 -18.80
N GLN A 482 32.01 29.85 -19.69
CA GLN A 482 32.37 29.71 -21.10
C GLN A 482 32.32 31.05 -21.85
N GLU A 483 31.26 31.84 -21.66
CA GLU A 483 31.09 33.16 -22.28
C GLU A 483 32.23 34.12 -21.92
N ASN A 484 32.68 34.08 -20.66
CA ASN A 484 33.75 34.94 -20.17
C ASN A 484 35.14 34.29 -20.27
N ASN A 485 35.22 33.05 -20.77
CA ASN A 485 36.45 32.24 -20.85
C ASN A 485 37.23 32.20 -19.52
N ILE A 486 36.51 32.01 -18.42
CA ILE A 486 37.04 31.91 -17.05
C ILE A 486 36.80 30.51 -16.49
N ARG A 487 37.63 30.09 -15.53
CA ARG A 487 37.52 28.77 -14.87
C ARG A 487 37.10 28.84 -13.41
N HIS A 488 37.00 30.05 -12.87
CA HIS A 488 36.64 30.33 -11.48
C HIS A 488 35.54 31.38 -11.46
N LEU A 489 34.49 31.13 -10.71
CA LEU A 489 33.32 32.01 -10.62
C LEU A 489 32.99 32.30 -9.16
N ALA A 490 32.90 33.57 -8.80
CA ALA A 490 32.53 33.97 -7.46
C ALA A 490 31.04 33.73 -7.18
N VAL A 491 30.68 33.39 -5.94
CA VAL A 491 29.30 33.14 -5.53
C VAL A 491 28.87 34.15 -4.47
N LYS A 492 27.76 34.85 -4.75
CA LYS A 492 27.15 35.86 -3.88
C LYS A 492 26.05 35.23 -3.04
N ASN A 493 26.12 35.42 -1.73
CA ASN A 493 25.04 35.01 -0.82
C ASN A 493 23.79 35.93 -0.96
N ALA A 494 22.70 35.59 -0.27
CA ALA A 494 21.47 36.41 -0.25
C ALA A 494 21.66 37.87 0.19
N ALA A 495 22.73 38.18 0.93
CA ALA A 495 23.09 39.55 1.33
C ALA A 495 23.97 40.28 0.28
N GLY A 496 24.24 39.67 -0.88
CA GLY A 496 25.05 40.23 -1.96
C GLY A 496 26.56 40.12 -1.77
N LYS A 497 27.02 39.48 -0.69
CA LYS A 497 28.45 39.35 -0.36
C LYS A 497 29.04 38.09 -0.97
N VAL A 498 30.23 38.20 -1.56
CA VAL A 498 30.99 37.06 -2.08
C VAL A 498 31.80 36.41 -0.96
N GLU A 499 31.58 35.11 -0.70
CA GLU A 499 32.35 34.36 0.31
C GLU A 499 32.85 33.01 -0.19
N SER A 500 32.43 32.60 -1.40
CA SER A 500 32.79 31.32 -2.00
C SER A 500 33.04 31.44 -3.51
N VAL A 501 33.71 30.44 -4.07
CA VAL A 501 34.05 30.32 -5.49
C VAL A 501 33.72 28.91 -5.96
N ILE A 502 33.37 28.77 -7.24
CA ILE A 502 33.26 27.49 -7.94
C ILE A 502 34.37 27.39 -8.98
N ASP A 503 35.04 26.23 -9.02
CA ASP A 503 36.06 25.88 -10.02
C ASP A 503 35.45 24.95 -11.10
N GLU A 504 35.88 25.10 -12.36
CA GLU A 504 35.58 24.18 -13.46
C GLU A 504 35.83 22.70 -13.09
N LYS A 505 36.86 22.38 -12.29
CA LYS A 505 37.11 21.01 -11.81
C LYS A 505 35.96 20.45 -10.97
N GLU A 506 35.31 21.30 -10.19
CA GLU A 506 34.15 20.92 -9.35
C GLU A 506 32.90 20.74 -10.22
N LEU A 507 32.78 21.52 -11.29
CA LEU A 507 31.74 21.34 -12.30
C LEU A 507 31.96 20.08 -13.13
N LEU A 508 33.22 19.74 -13.44
CA LEU A 508 33.57 18.48 -14.09
C LEU A 508 33.30 17.28 -13.18
N ALA A 509 33.48 17.41 -11.86
CA ALA A 509 33.09 16.37 -10.89
C ALA A 509 31.60 15.99 -11.02
N LEU A 510 30.72 16.90 -11.45
CA LEU A 510 29.31 16.60 -11.72
C LEU A 510 29.10 15.76 -12.99
N LYS A 511 30.02 15.78 -13.97
CA LYS A 511 30.01 14.85 -15.12
C LYS A 511 30.25 13.40 -14.70
N TRP A 512 31.03 13.15 -13.64
CA TRP A 512 31.31 11.81 -13.10
C TRP A 512 30.10 11.16 -12.40
N TYR A 513 29.03 11.92 -12.20
CA TYR A 513 27.76 11.44 -11.68
C TYR A 513 26.69 11.31 -12.77
N SER A 514 27.07 11.39 -14.05
CA SER A 514 26.18 11.03 -15.15
C SER A 514 25.96 9.50 -15.17
N PRO A 515 24.70 9.03 -15.23
CA PRO A 515 24.38 7.62 -15.50
C PRO A 515 25.21 6.99 -16.60
N ALA A 516 25.41 7.69 -17.73
CA ALA A 516 26.12 7.16 -18.89
C ALA A 516 27.62 6.92 -18.62
N VAL A 517 28.28 7.87 -17.94
CA VAL A 517 29.69 7.75 -17.55
C VAL A 517 29.89 6.60 -16.57
N LEU A 518 28.97 6.45 -15.60
CA LEU A 518 29.02 5.33 -14.65
C LEU A 518 28.94 3.97 -15.35
N MET A 519 28.05 3.81 -16.34
CA MET A 519 27.95 2.57 -17.12
C MET A 519 29.20 2.30 -17.95
N GLU A 520 29.79 3.35 -18.53
CA GLU A 520 31.02 3.23 -19.31
C GLU A 520 32.22 2.83 -18.43
N GLU A 521 32.32 3.38 -17.22
CA GLU A 521 33.35 2.99 -16.24
C GLU A 521 33.21 1.52 -15.83
N PHE A 522 31.98 1.03 -15.57
CA PHE A 522 31.75 -0.39 -15.31
C PHE A 522 32.22 -1.27 -16.46
N ALA A 523 31.92 -0.89 -17.71
CA ALA A 523 32.30 -1.66 -18.88
C ALA A 523 33.82 -1.72 -19.09
N LYS A 524 34.54 -0.64 -18.76
CA LYS A 524 35.99 -0.49 -18.96
C LYS A 524 36.85 -1.00 -17.80
N ALA A 525 36.29 -1.17 -16.60
CA ALA A 525 37.02 -1.54 -15.39
C ALA A 525 37.91 -2.79 -15.57
N ALA A 526 39.22 -2.67 -15.49
CA ALA A 526 40.17 -3.75 -15.76
C ALA A 526 40.22 -4.80 -14.65
N THR A 527 39.86 -4.44 -13.42
CA THR A 527 39.94 -5.32 -12.25
C THR A 527 38.64 -5.33 -11.43
N PRO A 528 38.41 -6.34 -10.58
CA PRO A 528 37.26 -6.37 -9.69
C PRO A 528 37.20 -5.17 -8.73
N GLU A 529 38.36 -4.71 -8.25
CA GLU A 529 38.48 -3.57 -7.34
C GLU A 529 38.01 -2.26 -7.99
N GLU A 530 38.27 -2.08 -9.29
CA GLU A 530 37.76 -0.93 -10.03
C GLU A 530 36.23 -0.96 -10.13
N VAL A 531 35.63 -2.13 -10.40
CA VAL A 531 34.16 -2.29 -10.41
C VAL A 531 33.55 -1.94 -9.05
N ILE A 532 34.17 -2.40 -7.96
CA ILE A 532 33.76 -2.08 -6.58
C ILE A 532 33.84 -0.56 -6.33
N ALA A 533 34.92 0.09 -6.76
CA ALA A 533 35.12 1.53 -6.61
C ALA A 533 34.09 2.36 -7.41
N VAL A 534 33.70 1.91 -8.60
CA VAL A 534 32.63 2.53 -9.39
C VAL A 534 31.29 2.36 -8.67
N ARG A 535 30.97 1.15 -8.21
CA ARG A 535 29.71 0.85 -7.48
C ARG A 535 29.55 1.65 -6.19
N ALA A 536 30.64 1.98 -5.49
CA ALA A 536 30.61 2.79 -4.28
C ALA A 536 30.04 4.21 -4.50
N ARG A 537 30.01 4.71 -5.74
CA ARG A 537 29.47 6.03 -6.10
C ARG A 537 27.96 6.04 -6.30
N LEU A 538 27.37 4.89 -6.64
CA LEU A 538 25.94 4.76 -6.98
C LEU A 538 25.00 5.28 -5.88
N PRO A 539 25.19 4.99 -4.57
CA PRO A 539 24.27 5.48 -3.54
C PRO A 539 24.23 7.01 -3.45
N ARG A 540 25.35 7.69 -3.71
CA ARG A 540 25.41 9.16 -3.75
C ARG A 540 24.63 9.70 -4.94
N LEU A 541 24.81 9.10 -6.12
CA LEU A 541 24.06 9.47 -7.32
C LEU A 541 22.54 9.30 -7.13
N VAL A 542 22.11 8.16 -6.59
CA VAL A 542 20.69 7.89 -6.31
C VAL A 542 20.12 8.92 -5.34
N ARG A 543 20.90 9.31 -4.31
CA ARG A 543 20.50 10.38 -3.41
C ARG A 543 20.33 11.71 -4.15
N THR A 544 21.32 12.11 -4.95
CA THR A 544 21.25 13.34 -5.75
C THR A 544 20.02 13.37 -6.65
N LEU A 545 19.69 12.25 -7.31
CA LEU A 545 18.52 12.13 -8.17
C LEU A 545 17.21 12.17 -7.36
N SER A 546 17.15 11.47 -6.24
CA SER A 546 15.99 11.49 -5.33
C SER A 546 15.73 12.89 -4.75
N ASP A 547 16.78 13.61 -4.36
CA ASP A 547 16.68 14.97 -3.82
C ASP A 547 16.27 15.98 -4.91
N SER A 548 16.62 15.71 -6.18
CA SER A 548 16.19 16.51 -7.34
C SER A 548 14.75 16.23 -7.82
N GLY A 549 14.05 15.27 -7.21
CA GLY A 549 12.70 14.89 -7.60
C GLY A 549 12.64 14.07 -8.89
N ALA A 550 13.71 13.37 -9.26
CA ALA A 550 13.71 12.48 -10.41
C ALA A 550 12.69 11.35 -10.23
N ASP A 551 12.08 10.93 -11.34
CA ASP A 551 11.12 9.83 -11.36
C ASP A 551 11.71 8.54 -10.75
N SER A 552 10.88 7.85 -9.96
CA SER A 552 11.26 6.63 -9.26
C SER A 552 11.62 5.51 -10.23
N ALA A 553 10.92 5.38 -11.37
CA ALA A 553 11.22 4.36 -12.36
C ALA A 553 12.56 4.65 -13.08
N GLY A 554 12.88 5.93 -13.31
CA GLY A 554 14.20 6.37 -13.75
C GLY A 554 15.33 5.94 -12.80
N ILE A 555 15.13 6.17 -11.50
CA ILE A 555 16.09 5.80 -10.47
C ILE A 555 16.26 4.28 -10.37
N THR A 556 15.17 3.49 -10.36
CA THR A 556 15.31 2.02 -10.29
C THR A 556 15.97 1.45 -11.54
N ARG A 557 15.70 1.99 -12.73
CA ARG A 557 16.41 1.61 -13.97
C ARG A 557 17.91 1.89 -13.90
N LEU A 558 18.31 3.03 -13.33
CA LEU A 558 19.72 3.33 -13.09
C LEU A 558 20.36 2.31 -12.14
N ILE A 559 19.69 2.00 -11.01
CA ILE A 559 20.20 1.06 -10.02
C ILE A 559 20.34 -0.34 -10.63
N SER A 560 19.29 -0.84 -11.30
CA SER A 560 19.33 -2.14 -11.97
C SER A 560 20.33 -2.18 -13.13
N GLY A 561 20.46 -1.10 -13.90
CA GLY A 561 21.47 -1.00 -14.97
C GLY A 561 22.89 -1.05 -14.42
N ALA A 562 23.14 -0.41 -13.27
CA ALA A 562 24.45 -0.47 -12.61
C ALA A 562 24.74 -1.87 -12.05
N ALA A 563 23.72 -2.56 -11.52
CA ALA A 563 23.84 -3.96 -11.10
C ALA A 563 24.13 -4.89 -12.30
N ASP A 564 23.45 -4.68 -13.42
CA ASP A 564 23.70 -5.44 -14.64
C ASP A 564 25.10 -5.21 -15.20
N ALA A 565 25.55 -3.95 -15.28
CA ALA A 565 26.87 -3.59 -15.78
C ALA A 565 27.98 -4.16 -14.89
N ALA A 566 27.82 -4.07 -13.56
CA ALA A 566 28.74 -4.68 -12.61
C ALA A 566 28.78 -6.21 -12.76
N THR A 567 27.64 -6.88 -12.79
CA THR A 567 27.54 -8.34 -12.96
C THR A 567 28.16 -8.78 -14.29
N ALA A 568 27.81 -8.12 -15.41
CA ALA A 568 28.37 -8.45 -16.72
C ALA A 568 29.89 -8.29 -16.76
N ARG A 569 30.41 -7.24 -16.11
CA ARG A 569 31.86 -7.04 -16.01
C ARG A 569 32.53 -8.09 -15.14
N PHE A 570 31.96 -8.43 -13.98
CA PHE A 570 32.49 -9.50 -13.13
C PHE A 570 32.47 -10.86 -13.84
N VAL A 571 31.42 -11.17 -14.60
CA VAL A 571 31.38 -12.39 -15.42
C VAL A 571 32.51 -12.38 -16.45
N ALA A 572 32.74 -11.28 -17.16
CA ALA A 572 33.83 -11.18 -18.12
C ALA A 572 35.22 -11.35 -17.46
N LEU A 573 35.45 -10.72 -16.31
CA LEU A 573 36.68 -10.85 -15.54
C LEU A 573 36.88 -12.28 -15.02
N ALA A 574 35.80 -12.94 -14.57
CA ALA A 574 35.86 -14.31 -14.09
C ALA A 574 36.15 -15.30 -15.22
N VAL A 575 35.54 -15.13 -16.40
CA VAL A 575 35.84 -15.91 -17.61
C VAL A 575 37.29 -15.72 -18.03
N ASN A 576 37.81 -14.49 -18.03
CA ASN A 576 39.23 -14.24 -18.34
C ASN A 576 40.18 -14.95 -17.35
N ALA A 577 39.78 -15.07 -16.09
CA ALA A 577 40.59 -15.73 -15.06
C ALA A 577 40.48 -17.28 -15.08
N LEU A 578 39.32 -17.83 -15.46
CA LEU A 578 39.05 -19.27 -15.47
C LEU A 578 39.36 -19.94 -16.82
N GLY A 579 39.43 -19.17 -17.91
CA GLY A 579 39.58 -19.68 -19.27
C GLY A 579 38.27 -19.66 -20.06
N ALA A 580 38.28 -20.18 -21.29
CA ALA A 580 37.09 -20.21 -22.13
C ALA A 580 36.01 -21.14 -21.53
N PRO A 581 34.72 -20.75 -21.52
CA PRO A 581 33.66 -21.59 -21.00
C PRO A 581 33.48 -22.86 -21.85
N PRO A 582 33.22 -24.02 -21.23
CA PRO A 582 33.10 -25.32 -21.93
C PRO A 582 31.79 -25.45 -22.74
N ALA A 583 30.81 -24.57 -22.49
CA ALA A 583 29.56 -24.49 -23.24
C ALA A 583 29.04 -23.04 -23.26
N PRO A 584 28.18 -22.66 -24.23
CA PRO A 584 27.40 -21.43 -24.15
C PRO A 584 26.58 -21.38 -22.85
N PHE A 585 26.50 -20.21 -22.23
CA PHE A 585 25.77 -20.03 -20.97
C PHE A 585 25.11 -18.67 -20.89
N ALA A 586 24.10 -18.55 -20.03
CA ALA A 586 23.44 -17.31 -19.65
C ALA A 586 23.58 -17.12 -18.13
N PHE A 587 24.18 -16.02 -17.71
CA PHE A 587 24.11 -15.53 -16.34
C PHE A 587 22.82 -14.70 -16.19
N MET A 588 21.85 -15.25 -15.47
CA MET A 588 20.53 -14.66 -15.29
C MET A 588 20.50 -13.78 -14.04
N ALA A 589 20.00 -12.56 -14.18
CA ALA A 589 19.42 -11.85 -13.05
C ALA A 589 18.02 -12.40 -12.78
N LEU A 590 17.62 -12.40 -11.51
CA LEU A 590 16.31 -12.83 -11.08
C LEU A 590 15.58 -11.71 -10.32
N GLY A 591 14.30 -11.90 -10.04
CA GLY A 591 13.55 -11.04 -9.14
C GLY A 591 13.53 -9.56 -9.54
N SER A 592 13.79 -8.67 -8.58
CA SER A 592 13.73 -7.21 -8.80
C SER A 592 14.75 -6.71 -9.81
N GLN A 593 15.92 -7.35 -9.94
CA GLN A 593 16.91 -7.00 -10.95
C GLN A 593 16.42 -7.35 -12.36
N ALA A 594 15.81 -8.53 -12.51
CA ALA A 594 15.20 -8.93 -13.78
C ALA A 594 14.09 -7.95 -14.21
N ARG A 595 13.27 -7.49 -13.25
CA ARG A 595 12.19 -6.52 -13.49
C ARG A 595 12.66 -5.06 -13.67
N SER A 596 13.93 -4.74 -13.46
CA SER A 596 14.46 -3.37 -13.44
C SER A 596 13.85 -2.47 -12.34
N GLU A 597 13.59 -3.08 -11.18
CA GLU A 597 12.87 -2.50 -10.04
C GLU A 597 13.72 -2.50 -8.76
N GLN A 598 15.05 -2.63 -8.87
CA GLN A 598 15.91 -2.61 -7.69
C GLN A 598 15.95 -1.22 -7.04
N THR A 599 16.07 -1.24 -5.72
CA THR A 599 16.38 -0.05 -4.91
C THR A 599 17.74 -0.25 -4.23
N LEU A 600 18.18 0.69 -3.39
CA LEU A 600 19.50 0.62 -2.75
C LEU A 600 19.63 -0.54 -1.74
N ALA A 601 18.54 -0.91 -1.06
CA ALA A 601 18.48 -2.08 -0.18
C ALA A 601 18.11 -3.36 -0.96
N THR A 602 19.07 -3.89 -1.74
CA THR A 602 18.90 -5.11 -2.54
C THR A 602 19.97 -6.13 -2.20
N ASP A 603 19.57 -7.39 -2.17
CA ASP A 603 20.42 -8.58 -2.28
C ASP A 603 20.74 -8.91 -3.74
N GLN A 604 21.60 -9.90 -3.95
CA GLN A 604 21.87 -10.50 -5.25
C GLN A 604 21.00 -11.74 -5.47
N ASP A 605 20.10 -11.69 -6.46
CA ASP A 605 19.35 -12.86 -6.93
C ASP A 605 19.79 -13.18 -8.36
N ASN A 606 20.48 -14.30 -8.54
CA ASN A 606 21.04 -14.70 -9.83
C ASN A 606 21.14 -16.21 -10.00
N ALA A 607 21.31 -16.65 -11.25
CA ALA A 607 21.46 -18.06 -11.60
C ALA A 607 22.32 -18.21 -12.87
N ILE A 608 22.89 -19.40 -13.06
CA ILE A 608 23.56 -19.77 -14.32
C ILE A 608 22.77 -20.89 -14.99
N VAL A 609 22.49 -20.68 -16.28
CA VAL A 609 21.95 -21.69 -17.18
C VAL A 609 22.97 -21.90 -18.28
N TYR A 610 23.43 -23.14 -18.50
CA TYR A 610 24.35 -23.45 -19.59
C TYR A 610 23.75 -24.49 -20.54
N ALA A 611 24.19 -24.45 -21.80
CA ALA A 611 23.79 -25.46 -22.77
C ALA A 611 24.26 -26.85 -22.31
N ASP A 612 23.47 -27.87 -22.60
CA ASP A 612 23.81 -29.25 -22.27
C ASP A 612 25.15 -29.64 -22.92
N PRO A 613 26.18 -29.97 -22.13
CA PRO A 613 27.53 -30.20 -22.65
C PRO A 613 27.57 -31.47 -23.52
N ALA A 614 28.18 -31.36 -24.71
CA ALA A 614 28.32 -32.48 -25.64
C ALA A 614 29.30 -33.56 -25.15
N ALA A 615 30.27 -33.19 -24.30
CA ALA A 615 31.21 -34.08 -23.64
C ALA A 615 31.58 -33.52 -22.25
N ASP A 616 31.83 -34.42 -21.29
CA ASP A 616 32.29 -34.12 -19.92
C ASP A 616 31.38 -33.16 -19.12
N ALA A 617 30.21 -33.66 -18.70
CA ALA A 617 29.24 -32.90 -17.93
C ALA A 617 29.75 -32.47 -16.55
N ASP A 618 30.64 -33.26 -15.94
CA ASP A 618 31.20 -32.97 -14.62
C ASP A 618 32.18 -31.80 -14.70
N ALA A 619 33.09 -31.79 -15.70
CA ALA A 619 33.98 -30.65 -15.92
C ALA A 619 33.22 -29.35 -16.24
N ALA A 620 32.13 -29.43 -17.02
CA ALA A 620 31.28 -28.27 -17.28
C ALA A 620 30.62 -27.75 -15.99
N ALA A 621 30.07 -28.65 -15.16
CA ALA A 621 29.45 -28.28 -13.90
C ALA A 621 30.47 -27.64 -12.93
N GLU A 622 31.68 -28.19 -12.82
CA GLU A 622 32.76 -27.62 -12.00
C GLU A 622 33.16 -26.22 -12.47
N TYR A 623 33.32 -26.02 -13.78
CA TYR A 623 33.65 -24.71 -14.36
C TYR A 623 32.59 -23.66 -14.02
N PHE A 624 31.31 -23.95 -14.27
CA PHE A 624 30.24 -22.97 -14.03
C PHE A 624 29.99 -22.74 -12.54
N GLN A 625 30.23 -23.76 -11.70
CA GLN A 625 30.20 -23.61 -10.25
C GLN A 625 31.31 -22.67 -9.75
N ALA A 626 32.53 -22.81 -10.27
CA ALA A 626 33.65 -21.90 -9.97
C ALA A 626 33.38 -20.47 -10.47
N LEU A 627 32.76 -20.34 -11.65
CA LEU A 627 32.32 -19.04 -12.20
C LEU A 627 31.31 -18.37 -11.26
N GLY A 628 30.26 -19.10 -10.86
CA GLY A 628 29.24 -18.61 -9.93
C GLY A 628 29.83 -18.18 -8.58
N GLN A 629 30.74 -18.97 -8.01
CA GLN A 629 31.42 -18.65 -6.75
C GLN A 629 32.23 -17.35 -6.83
N LYS A 630 33.04 -17.16 -7.90
CA LYS A 630 33.82 -15.92 -8.10
C LYS A 630 32.92 -14.70 -8.25
N VAL A 631 31.94 -14.77 -9.14
CA VAL A 631 31.06 -13.62 -9.45
C VAL A 631 30.23 -13.23 -8.23
N CYS A 632 29.61 -14.20 -7.54
CA CYS A 632 28.84 -13.92 -6.32
C CYS A 632 29.71 -13.35 -5.19
N GLY A 633 30.96 -13.80 -5.08
CA GLY A 633 31.95 -13.26 -4.13
C GLY A 633 32.25 -11.78 -4.40
N TRP A 634 32.60 -11.43 -5.64
CA TRP A 634 32.86 -10.05 -6.02
C TRP A 634 31.63 -9.14 -5.94
N LEU A 635 30.44 -9.66 -6.26
CA LEU A 635 29.19 -8.93 -6.04
C LEU A 635 28.98 -8.61 -4.54
N ASN A 636 29.28 -9.55 -3.65
CA ASN A 636 29.19 -9.33 -2.21
C ASN A 636 30.19 -8.26 -1.74
N GLU A 637 31.43 -8.30 -2.23
CA GLU A 637 32.45 -7.28 -1.96
C GLU A 637 32.06 -5.89 -2.51
N ALA A 638 31.35 -5.84 -3.65
CA ALA A 638 30.82 -4.61 -4.23
C ALA A 638 29.59 -4.03 -3.47
N GLY A 639 29.11 -4.73 -2.43
CA GLY A 639 27.99 -4.31 -1.60
C GLY A 639 26.63 -4.87 -2.03
N TYR A 640 26.59 -5.95 -2.81
CA TYR A 640 25.38 -6.75 -3.07
C TYR A 640 25.37 -7.99 -2.16
N PRO A 641 24.79 -7.92 -0.95
CA PRO A 641 24.86 -8.99 0.03
C PRO A 641 24.25 -10.30 -0.50
N PHE A 642 24.80 -11.43 -0.06
CA PHE A 642 24.27 -12.76 -0.38
C PHE A 642 22.78 -12.85 -0.04
N CYS A 643 22.00 -13.46 -0.95
CA CYS A 643 20.57 -13.68 -0.77
C CYS A 643 20.30 -14.65 0.38
N LYS A 644 19.38 -14.26 1.27
CA LYS A 644 18.97 -15.09 2.42
C LYS A 644 18.29 -16.40 2.01
N GLY A 645 17.63 -16.41 0.85
CA GLY A 645 16.99 -17.59 0.25
C GLY A 645 17.94 -18.45 -0.59
N ALA A 646 19.24 -18.12 -0.63
CA ALA A 646 20.26 -18.83 -1.39
C ALA A 646 19.96 -18.96 -2.90
N ALA A 647 19.18 -18.03 -3.49
CA ALA A 647 18.86 -17.94 -4.91
C ALA A 647 20.00 -17.28 -5.71
N MET A 648 21.15 -17.97 -5.77
CA MET A 648 22.40 -17.45 -6.32
C MET A 648 23.12 -18.47 -7.19
N ALA A 649 23.88 -18.00 -8.18
CA ALA A 649 24.68 -18.80 -9.11
C ALA A 649 25.79 -19.60 -8.43
N ASN A 650 26.21 -19.24 -7.22
CA ASN A 650 27.16 -20.02 -6.42
C ASN A 650 26.52 -21.25 -5.75
N ASN A 651 25.19 -21.39 -5.79
CA ASN A 651 24.48 -22.54 -5.29
C ASN A 651 24.39 -23.59 -6.43
N PRO A 652 24.88 -24.83 -6.23
CA PRO A 652 24.79 -25.88 -7.25
C PRO A 652 23.37 -26.18 -7.72
N LYS A 653 22.35 -25.86 -6.92
CA LYS A 653 20.94 -26.00 -7.33
C LYS A 653 20.56 -25.02 -8.44
N TRP A 654 21.18 -23.85 -8.50
CA TRP A 654 20.87 -22.76 -9.44
C TRP A 654 21.98 -22.50 -10.48
N CYS A 655 22.94 -23.41 -10.54
CA CYS A 655 23.97 -23.49 -11.58
C CYS A 655 23.82 -24.82 -12.29
N ARG A 656 22.99 -24.87 -13.34
CA ARG A 656 22.51 -26.12 -13.94
C ARG A 656 22.40 -26.02 -15.46
N PRO A 657 22.45 -27.15 -16.19
CA PRO A 657 22.23 -27.15 -17.62
C PRO A 657 20.78 -26.80 -17.96
N LEU A 658 20.54 -26.38 -19.20
CA LEU A 658 19.24 -25.96 -19.70
C LEU A 658 18.17 -27.05 -19.56
N SER A 659 18.50 -28.31 -19.84
CA SER A 659 17.60 -29.46 -19.64
C SER A 659 17.11 -29.60 -18.19
N ALA A 660 17.99 -29.39 -17.21
CA ALA A 660 17.64 -29.46 -15.80
C ALA A 660 16.72 -28.30 -15.38
N TRP A 661 16.98 -27.09 -15.88
CA TRP A 661 16.10 -25.93 -15.67
C TRP A 661 14.71 -26.15 -16.28
N LYS A 662 14.64 -26.69 -17.50
CA LYS A 662 13.36 -27.05 -18.14
C LYS A 662 12.59 -28.08 -17.29
N THR A 663 13.29 -29.06 -16.72
CA THR A 663 12.70 -30.03 -15.77
C THR A 663 12.15 -29.32 -14.53
N TYR A 664 12.91 -28.43 -13.89
CA TYR A 664 12.44 -27.67 -12.72
C TYR A 664 11.13 -26.95 -12.98
N PHE A 665 11.02 -26.16 -14.06
CA PHE A 665 9.77 -25.47 -14.35
C PHE A 665 8.61 -26.40 -14.71
N THR A 666 8.88 -27.56 -15.31
CA THR A 666 7.86 -28.57 -15.60
C THR A 666 7.30 -29.19 -14.31
N GLU A 667 8.20 -29.52 -13.37
CA GLU A 667 7.86 -30.04 -12.06
C GLU A 667 7.12 -28.98 -11.23
N TRP A 668 7.62 -27.74 -11.21
CA TRP A 668 6.99 -26.63 -10.50
C TRP A 668 5.59 -26.34 -11.02
N ALA A 669 5.39 -26.40 -12.33
CA ALA A 669 4.07 -26.29 -12.94
C ALA A 669 3.16 -27.50 -12.62
N GLY A 670 3.71 -28.62 -12.14
CA GLY A 670 3.00 -29.83 -11.72
C GLY A 670 2.82 -29.97 -10.22
N LEU A 671 3.48 -29.15 -9.40
CA LEU A 671 3.43 -29.24 -7.94
C LEU A 671 2.01 -28.98 -7.41
N THR A 672 1.53 -29.90 -6.59
CA THR A 672 0.28 -29.77 -5.83
C THR A 672 0.51 -29.25 -4.41
N ASP A 673 1.76 -29.12 -3.96
CA ASP A 673 2.12 -28.63 -2.62
C ASP A 673 2.35 -27.11 -2.60
N PRO A 674 1.55 -26.33 -1.85
CA PRO A 674 1.71 -24.88 -1.71
C PRO A 674 3.01 -24.42 -1.03
N GLN A 675 3.62 -25.26 -0.16
CA GLN A 675 4.86 -24.90 0.55
C GLN A 675 6.08 -24.95 -0.38
N ALA A 676 6.15 -25.96 -1.25
CA ALA A 676 7.21 -26.09 -2.24
C ALA A 676 7.31 -24.89 -3.22
N LEU A 677 6.23 -24.13 -3.41
CA LEU A 677 6.16 -22.94 -4.29
C LEU A 677 6.76 -21.65 -3.69
N LEU A 678 6.99 -21.59 -2.37
CA LEU A 678 7.50 -20.39 -1.69
C LEU A 678 8.87 -19.94 -2.22
N ASP A 679 9.73 -20.90 -2.59
CA ASP A 679 11.10 -20.65 -3.04
C ASP A 679 11.20 -20.34 -4.54
N ILE A 680 10.08 -20.43 -5.28
CA ILE A 680 10.10 -20.51 -6.76
C ILE A 680 9.71 -19.18 -7.43
N ASN A 681 9.00 -18.28 -6.74
CA ASN A 681 8.45 -17.05 -7.33
C ASN A 681 9.51 -16.13 -7.96
N VAL A 682 10.73 -16.12 -7.41
CA VAL A 682 11.84 -15.32 -7.93
C VAL A 682 12.27 -15.77 -9.33
N PHE A 683 12.11 -17.06 -9.64
CA PHE A 683 12.54 -17.67 -10.90
C PHE A 683 11.56 -17.46 -12.05
N PHE A 684 10.35 -16.93 -11.83
CA PHE A 684 9.46 -16.54 -12.92
C PHE A 684 9.79 -15.15 -13.50
N ASP A 685 10.59 -14.37 -12.78
CA ASP A 685 11.16 -13.11 -13.26
C ASP A 685 12.66 -13.30 -13.43
N PHE A 686 13.08 -13.70 -14.63
CA PHE A 686 14.50 -13.81 -14.98
C PHE A 686 14.83 -12.93 -16.18
N ARG A 687 16.11 -12.60 -16.38
CA ARG A 687 16.61 -11.92 -17.58
C ARG A 687 18.10 -12.20 -17.73
N CYS A 688 18.55 -12.47 -18.96
CA CYS A 688 19.96 -12.64 -19.25
C CYS A 688 20.72 -11.30 -19.08
N VAL A 689 21.74 -11.30 -18.24
CA VAL A 689 22.64 -10.14 -18.01
C VAL A 689 23.96 -10.31 -18.76
N ALA A 690 24.51 -11.52 -18.78
CA ALA A 690 25.75 -11.83 -19.48
C ALA A 690 25.68 -13.23 -20.13
N GLY A 691 26.39 -13.40 -21.24
CA GLY A 691 26.38 -14.64 -22.01
C GLY A 691 25.32 -14.66 -23.13
N ASP A 692 24.84 -15.84 -23.47
CA ASP A 692 23.97 -16.11 -24.61
C ASP A 692 22.49 -15.89 -24.29
N ARG A 693 21.88 -14.89 -24.93
CA ARG A 693 20.44 -14.60 -24.79
C ARG A 693 19.54 -15.68 -25.40
N GLY A 694 20.05 -16.49 -26.33
CA GLY A 694 19.30 -17.60 -26.92
C GLY A 694 18.91 -18.66 -25.90
N ILE A 695 19.78 -18.94 -24.91
CA ILE A 695 19.49 -19.87 -23.82
C ILE A 695 18.34 -19.35 -22.94
N GLU A 696 18.32 -18.05 -22.64
CA GLU A 696 17.24 -17.44 -21.87
C GLU A 696 15.92 -17.48 -22.63
N ALA A 697 15.95 -17.20 -23.93
CA ALA A 697 14.76 -17.26 -24.80
C ALA A 697 14.17 -18.68 -24.87
N ASP A 698 15.01 -19.71 -25.04
CA ASP A 698 14.56 -21.11 -25.07
C ASP A 698 13.97 -21.54 -23.71
N LEU A 699 14.61 -21.15 -22.60
CA LEU A 699 14.05 -21.39 -21.28
C LEU A 699 12.70 -20.67 -21.10
N ARG A 700 12.57 -19.42 -21.54
CA ARG A 700 11.33 -18.64 -21.47
C ARG A 700 10.19 -19.30 -22.21
N GLU A 701 10.45 -19.77 -23.43
CA GLU A 701 9.47 -20.47 -24.25
C GLU A 701 8.99 -21.74 -23.57
N HIS A 702 9.91 -22.51 -23.00
CA HIS A 702 9.58 -23.71 -22.22
C HIS A 702 8.73 -23.38 -20.98
N VAL A 703 9.09 -22.35 -20.21
CA VAL A 703 8.32 -21.90 -19.03
C VAL A 703 6.89 -21.56 -19.43
N ARG A 704 6.73 -20.77 -20.49
CA ARG A 704 5.42 -20.40 -21.05
C ARG A 704 4.60 -21.63 -21.43
N ALA A 705 5.20 -22.58 -22.14
CA ALA A 705 4.53 -23.82 -22.51
C ALA A 705 4.15 -24.68 -21.30
N ALA A 706 5.01 -24.76 -20.28
CA ALA A 706 4.80 -25.59 -19.09
C ALA A 706 3.63 -25.10 -18.23
N VAL A 707 3.44 -23.79 -18.09
CA VAL A 707 2.38 -23.21 -17.23
C VAL A 707 1.05 -23.02 -17.94
N LYS A 708 1.04 -22.97 -19.28
CA LYS A 708 -0.16 -22.69 -20.07
C LYS A 708 -1.29 -23.66 -19.75
N GLY A 709 -2.45 -23.11 -19.38
CA GLY A 709 -3.66 -23.89 -19.08
C GLY A 709 -3.67 -24.67 -17.76
N ARG A 710 -2.61 -24.59 -16.93
CA ARG A 710 -2.52 -25.35 -15.67
C ARG A 710 -3.24 -24.64 -14.51
N LYS A 711 -4.55 -24.89 -14.37
CA LYS A 711 -5.38 -24.29 -13.30
C LYS A 711 -4.83 -24.50 -11.89
N ILE A 712 -4.40 -25.72 -11.55
CA ILE A 712 -3.88 -26.08 -10.21
C ILE A 712 -2.62 -25.28 -9.86
N PHE A 713 -1.74 -25.06 -10.84
CA PHE A 713 -0.55 -24.25 -10.66
C PHE A 713 -0.91 -22.81 -10.26
N PHE A 714 -1.83 -22.16 -11.00
CA PHE A 714 -2.27 -20.80 -10.68
C PHE A 714 -3.05 -20.72 -9.35
N LEU A 715 -3.81 -21.76 -9.01
CA LEU A 715 -4.50 -21.87 -7.72
C LEU A 715 -3.49 -21.86 -6.57
N ASN A 716 -2.45 -22.70 -6.66
CA ASN A 716 -1.43 -22.78 -5.64
C ASN A 716 -0.58 -21.50 -5.56
N LEU A 717 -0.25 -20.89 -6.70
CA LEU A 717 0.49 -19.64 -6.77
C LEU A 717 -0.30 -18.47 -6.16
N ALA A 718 -1.61 -18.38 -6.43
CA ALA A 718 -2.49 -17.37 -5.83
C ALA A 718 -2.67 -17.60 -4.32
N ASN A 719 -2.93 -18.83 -3.88
CA ASN A 719 -3.00 -19.16 -2.46
C ASN A 719 -1.70 -18.82 -1.72
N ASN A 720 -0.55 -19.02 -2.37
CA ASN A 720 0.75 -18.65 -1.80
C ASN A 720 0.89 -17.14 -1.61
N ALA A 721 0.53 -16.33 -2.62
CA ALA A 721 0.53 -14.87 -2.50
C ALA A 721 -0.39 -14.39 -1.36
N LEU A 722 -1.47 -15.11 -1.08
CA LEU A 722 -2.42 -14.82 0.02
C LEU A 722 -1.91 -15.20 1.42
N LEU A 723 -0.83 -15.98 1.55
CA LEU A 723 -0.22 -16.30 2.85
C LEU A 723 0.47 -15.09 3.48
N PHE A 724 0.88 -14.11 2.67
CA PHE A 724 1.52 -12.90 3.16
C PHE A 724 0.50 -12.00 3.86
N LYS A 725 0.70 -11.79 5.17
CA LYS A 725 -0.09 -10.83 5.94
C LYS A 725 0.21 -9.43 5.41
N VAL A 726 -0.80 -8.79 4.85
CA VAL A 726 -0.69 -7.41 4.40
C VAL A 726 -0.92 -6.52 5.62
N PRO A 727 0.00 -5.57 5.91
CA PRO A 727 -0.05 -4.72 7.09
C PRO A 727 -1.12 -3.63 6.94
N VAL A 728 -2.38 -4.04 6.81
CA VAL A 728 -3.54 -3.16 6.63
C VAL A 728 -4.66 -3.61 7.56
N GLY A 729 -5.12 -2.67 8.38
CA GLY A 729 -6.21 -2.82 9.32
C GLY A 729 -7.58 -2.54 8.70
N PHE A 730 -8.60 -2.55 9.55
CA PHE A 730 -9.98 -2.27 9.16
C PHE A 730 -10.12 -0.85 8.58
N ARG A 731 -10.66 -0.71 7.35
CA ARG A 731 -10.79 0.54 6.56
C ARG A 731 -9.50 1.08 5.91
N GLY A 732 -8.53 0.21 5.61
CA GLY A 732 -7.36 0.62 4.82
C GLY A 732 -6.33 1.42 5.61
N THR A 733 -6.40 1.42 6.94
CA THR A 733 -5.35 1.99 7.80
C THR A 733 -4.13 1.09 7.82
N VAL A 734 -2.95 1.65 7.64
CA VAL A 734 -1.71 0.88 7.61
C VAL A 734 -1.34 0.46 9.03
N THR A 735 -1.12 -0.83 9.26
CA THR A 735 -0.69 -1.34 10.56
C THR A 735 0.83 -1.32 10.65
N VAL A 736 1.37 -0.95 11.80
CA VAL A 736 2.79 -0.98 12.10
C VAL A 736 3.11 -2.18 12.99
N GLU A 737 4.39 -2.55 13.10
CA GLU A 737 4.80 -3.60 14.03
C GLU A 737 4.60 -3.16 15.49
N ASP A 738 3.96 -4.00 16.29
CA ASP A 738 3.55 -3.68 17.67
C ASP A 738 4.61 -4.05 18.72
N GLU A 739 5.57 -4.92 18.38
CA GLU A 739 6.56 -5.50 19.31
C GLU A 739 7.98 -5.57 18.71
N GLY A 740 9.00 -5.62 19.56
CA GLY A 740 10.42 -5.75 19.17
C GLY A 740 11.13 -4.44 18.83
N GLU A 741 12.38 -4.54 18.33
CA GLU A 741 13.23 -3.38 17.97
C GLU A 741 12.66 -2.52 16.83
N ASN A 742 11.72 -3.07 16.06
CA ASN A 742 11.09 -2.43 14.90
C ASN A 742 9.70 -1.85 15.21
N ARG A 743 9.32 -1.76 16.50
CA ARG A 743 8.03 -1.23 16.93
C ARG A 743 7.73 0.15 16.33
N GLY A 744 6.52 0.32 15.81
CA GLY A 744 6.07 1.56 15.17
C GLY A 744 6.54 1.74 13.72
N THR A 745 7.19 0.73 13.12
CA THR A 745 7.64 0.77 11.73
C THR A 745 6.80 -0.13 10.83
N LEU A 746 6.81 0.17 9.53
CA LEU A 746 6.20 -0.58 8.45
C LEU A 746 7.27 -0.94 7.41
N ASP A 747 7.36 -2.21 7.04
CA ASP A 747 8.18 -2.65 5.91
C ASP A 747 7.41 -2.52 4.59
N LEU A 748 7.76 -1.51 3.79
CA LEU A 748 7.12 -1.24 2.49
C LEU A 748 7.33 -2.36 1.48
N LYS A 749 8.38 -3.19 1.64
CA LYS A 749 8.64 -4.33 0.73
C LYS A 749 7.47 -5.33 0.75
N GLN A 750 6.73 -5.43 1.86
CA GLN A 750 5.56 -6.31 1.97
C GLN A 750 4.43 -5.87 1.04
N LEU A 751 4.12 -4.57 0.99
CA LEU A 751 3.08 -4.03 0.10
C LEU A 751 3.50 -4.10 -1.37
N VAL A 752 4.76 -3.77 -1.67
CA VAL A 752 5.31 -3.90 -3.03
C VAL A 752 5.19 -5.34 -3.52
N ARG A 753 5.54 -6.32 -2.67
CA ARG A 753 5.46 -7.74 -3.01
C ARG A 753 4.06 -8.15 -3.46
N VAL A 754 3.01 -7.73 -2.75
CA VAL A 754 1.62 -8.06 -3.08
C VAL A 754 1.25 -7.58 -4.48
N VAL A 755 1.57 -6.32 -4.81
CA VAL A 755 1.29 -5.75 -6.13
C VAL A 755 2.10 -6.49 -7.21
N THR A 756 3.37 -6.81 -6.94
CA THR A 756 4.22 -7.54 -7.91
C THR A 756 3.75 -8.97 -8.14
N ASP A 757 3.35 -9.68 -7.09
CA ASP A 757 2.90 -11.08 -7.17
C ASP A 757 1.54 -11.13 -7.89
N PHE A 758 0.62 -10.21 -7.59
CA PHE A 758 -0.63 -10.04 -8.33
C PHE A 758 -0.39 -9.83 -9.84
N ALA A 759 0.42 -8.83 -10.20
CA ALA A 759 0.71 -8.52 -11.60
C ALA A 759 1.39 -9.70 -12.31
N ARG A 760 2.33 -10.40 -11.65
CA ARG A 760 3.02 -11.58 -12.19
C ARG A 760 2.04 -12.73 -12.46
N ILE A 761 1.20 -13.08 -11.49
CA ILE A 761 0.26 -14.21 -11.59
C ILE A 761 -0.71 -13.99 -12.75
N TYR A 762 -1.29 -12.80 -12.82
CA TYR A 762 -2.22 -12.45 -13.88
C TYR A 762 -1.53 -12.38 -15.25
N ALA A 763 -0.32 -11.83 -15.34
CA ALA A 763 0.46 -11.80 -16.58
C ALA A 763 0.80 -13.22 -17.07
N LEU A 764 1.27 -14.11 -16.19
CA LEU A 764 1.57 -15.51 -16.51
C LEU A 764 0.32 -16.26 -17.01
N ARG A 765 -0.83 -16.01 -16.39
CA ARG A 765 -2.12 -16.60 -16.80
C ARG A 765 -2.57 -16.07 -18.16
N GLY A 766 -2.35 -14.78 -18.43
CA GLY A 766 -2.70 -14.11 -19.69
C GLY A 766 -1.68 -14.29 -20.80
N ASP A 767 -0.64 -15.12 -20.62
CA ASP A 767 0.45 -15.33 -21.58
C ASP A 767 1.24 -14.05 -21.95
N ILE A 768 1.25 -13.08 -21.04
CA ILE A 768 1.88 -11.77 -21.23
C ILE A 768 3.40 -11.88 -20.98
N PRO A 769 4.27 -11.55 -21.96
CA PRO A 769 5.72 -11.68 -21.85
C PRO A 769 6.38 -10.58 -21.01
N ALA A 770 5.65 -9.53 -20.62
CA ALA A 770 6.19 -8.40 -19.88
C ALA A 770 6.80 -8.84 -18.54
N VAL A 771 8.00 -8.35 -18.24
CA VAL A 771 8.72 -8.65 -16.99
C VAL A 771 8.53 -7.54 -15.94
N PRO A 772 8.71 -6.23 -16.25
CA PRO A 772 8.44 -5.16 -15.29
C PRO A 772 6.96 -5.10 -14.87
N THR A 773 6.71 -4.80 -13.60
CA THR A 773 5.38 -4.81 -12.97
C THR A 773 4.43 -3.82 -13.61
N VAL A 774 4.86 -2.58 -13.84
CA VAL A 774 4.02 -1.55 -14.48
C VAL A 774 3.66 -1.95 -15.93
N ASN A 775 4.59 -2.56 -16.65
CA ASN A 775 4.35 -3.04 -18.01
C ASN A 775 3.36 -4.22 -18.02
N ARG A 776 3.40 -5.09 -17.00
CA ARG A 776 2.38 -6.15 -16.81
C ARG A 776 1.00 -5.55 -16.59
N LEU A 777 0.88 -4.55 -15.72
CA LEU A 777 -0.39 -3.88 -15.45
C LEU A 777 -0.96 -3.21 -16.71
N ALA A 778 -0.11 -2.54 -17.51
CA ALA A 778 -0.51 -1.97 -18.79
C ALA A 778 -1.01 -3.04 -19.77
N ALA A 779 -0.27 -4.12 -19.97
CA ALA A 779 -0.67 -5.20 -20.87
C ALA A 779 -1.94 -5.95 -20.39
N LEU A 780 -2.15 -6.03 -19.08
CA LEU A 780 -3.38 -6.60 -18.49
C LEU A 780 -4.60 -5.71 -18.78
N ALA A 781 -4.43 -4.40 -18.83
CA ALA A 781 -5.50 -3.48 -19.24
C ALA A 781 -5.79 -3.59 -20.75
N GLU A 782 -4.76 -3.67 -21.59
CA GLU A 782 -4.90 -3.88 -23.04
C GLU A 782 -5.65 -5.18 -23.39
N THR A 783 -5.51 -6.21 -22.54
CA THR A 783 -6.20 -7.50 -22.69
C THR A 783 -7.56 -7.55 -21.98
N ASN A 784 -8.07 -6.43 -21.47
CA ASN A 784 -9.33 -6.29 -20.72
C ASN A 784 -9.42 -7.19 -19.47
N VAL A 785 -8.28 -7.57 -18.89
CA VAL A 785 -8.23 -8.29 -17.61
C VAL A 785 -8.36 -7.30 -16.44
N LEU A 786 -7.88 -6.07 -16.63
CA LEU A 786 -8.08 -4.93 -15.75
C LEU A 786 -8.79 -3.82 -16.51
N ASP A 787 -9.60 -3.03 -15.81
CA ASP A 787 -10.06 -1.77 -16.37
C ASP A 787 -9.00 -0.65 -16.22
N GLN A 788 -9.23 0.48 -16.89
CA GLN A 788 -8.28 1.59 -16.90
C GLN A 788 -8.06 2.19 -15.49
N ALA A 789 -9.11 2.26 -14.66
CA ALA A 789 -9.03 2.81 -13.31
C ALA A 789 -8.23 1.87 -12.38
N GLU A 790 -8.43 0.57 -12.50
CA GLU A 790 -7.66 -0.46 -11.80
C GLU A 790 -6.18 -0.40 -12.19
N LYS A 791 -5.88 -0.30 -13.49
CA LYS A 791 -4.50 -0.14 -13.98
C LYS A 791 -3.84 1.10 -13.40
N GLU A 792 -4.53 2.24 -13.38
CA GLU A 792 -4.01 3.50 -12.84
C GLU A 792 -3.79 3.39 -11.33
N SER A 793 -4.77 2.85 -10.59
CA SER A 793 -4.69 2.59 -9.15
C SER A 793 -3.47 1.74 -8.78
N PHE A 794 -3.29 0.57 -9.41
CA PHE A 794 -2.17 -0.31 -9.10
C PHE A 794 -0.81 0.27 -9.52
N SER A 795 -0.75 0.98 -10.66
CA SER A 795 0.49 1.63 -11.12
C SER A 795 0.91 2.74 -10.16
N GLN A 796 -0.02 3.60 -9.76
CA GLN A 796 0.21 4.69 -8.82
C GLN A 796 0.61 4.17 -7.43
N ALA A 797 0.00 3.07 -6.99
CA ALA A 797 0.36 2.41 -5.73
C ALA A 797 1.80 1.89 -5.77
N PHE A 798 2.18 1.18 -6.85
CA PHE A 798 3.54 0.67 -7.02
C PHE A 798 4.59 1.78 -7.06
N GLU A 799 4.31 2.86 -7.80
CA GLU A 799 5.18 4.03 -7.90
C GLU A 799 5.34 4.73 -6.54
N THR A 800 4.23 4.96 -5.82
CA THR A 800 4.24 5.60 -4.50
C THR A 800 5.07 4.80 -3.49
N LEU A 801 4.87 3.48 -3.42
CA LEU A 801 5.63 2.61 -2.53
C LEU A 801 7.13 2.62 -2.89
N THR A 802 7.45 2.63 -4.18
CA THR A 802 8.85 2.68 -4.66
C THR A 802 9.50 4.03 -4.33
N ARG A 803 8.79 5.15 -4.53
CA ARG A 803 9.23 6.50 -4.19
C ARG A 803 9.55 6.62 -2.70
N LEU A 804 8.64 6.16 -1.83
CA LEU A 804 8.83 6.20 -0.38
C LEU A 804 10.03 5.36 0.06
N ARG A 805 10.24 4.18 -0.54
CA ARG A 805 11.43 3.34 -0.30
C ARG A 805 12.72 4.05 -0.72
N LEU A 806 12.75 4.62 -1.93
CA LEU A 806 13.94 5.33 -2.44
C LEU A 806 14.28 6.54 -1.57
N LYS A 807 13.30 7.38 -1.23
CA LYS A 807 13.47 8.55 -0.36
C LYS A 807 14.03 8.16 1.00
N ARG A 808 13.49 7.10 1.62
CA ARG A 808 13.98 6.55 2.89
C ARG A 808 15.42 6.07 2.79
N GLN A 809 15.74 5.28 1.76
CA GLN A 809 17.06 4.69 1.57
C GLN A 809 18.12 5.76 1.26
N ALA A 810 17.79 6.73 0.41
CA ALA A 810 18.65 7.86 0.10
C ALA A 810 18.98 8.69 1.36
N SER A 811 17.97 8.94 2.22
CA SER A 811 18.14 9.62 3.49
C SER A 811 19.08 8.86 4.44
N LEU A 812 18.90 7.54 4.59
CA LEU A 812 19.76 6.70 5.42
C LEU A 812 21.22 6.70 4.96
N VAL A 813 21.44 6.50 3.66
CA VAL A 813 22.78 6.60 3.05
C VAL A 813 23.40 7.96 3.32
N GLY A 814 22.62 9.04 3.27
CA GLY A 814 23.08 10.38 3.59
C GLY A 814 23.57 10.57 5.02
N THR A 815 23.09 9.74 5.95
CA THR A 815 23.52 9.71 7.36
C THR A 815 24.59 8.64 7.66
N GLY A 816 25.10 7.95 6.63
CA GLY A 816 26.08 6.87 6.78
C GLY A 816 25.48 5.55 7.31
N ARG A 817 24.15 5.42 7.33
CA ARG A 817 23.46 4.18 7.76
C ARG A 817 23.17 3.28 6.55
N ALA A 818 23.12 1.97 6.79
CA ALA A 818 22.72 1.01 5.78
C ALA A 818 21.25 1.24 5.36
N PRO A 819 20.93 1.15 4.06
CA PRO A 819 19.57 1.34 3.57
C PRO A 819 18.66 0.18 4.02
N ASP A 820 17.42 0.50 4.41
CA ASP A 820 16.38 -0.47 4.77
C ASP A 820 15.07 -0.19 3.99
N ASN A 821 14.03 -1.01 4.22
CA ASN A 821 12.70 -0.80 3.64
C ASN A 821 11.66 -0.32 4.69
N ARG A 822 12.13 0.08 5.89
CA ARG A 822 11.27 0.36 7.04
C ARG A 822 11.07 1.86 7.21
N ILE A 823 9.80 2.26 7.26
CA ILE A 823 9.40 3.65 7.50
C ILE A 823 8.52 3.74 8.74
N LYS A 824 8.47 4.93 9.34
CA LYS A 824 7.48 5.27 10.36
C LYS A 824 6.42 6.14 9.70
N PRO A 825 5.16 5.68 9.58
CA PRO A 825 4.11 6.47 8.93
C PRO A 825 3.90 7.86 9.57
N GLU A 826 4.10 7.99 10.88
CA GLU A 826 3.95 9.24 11.64
C GLU A 826 5.00 10.31 11.26
N GLU A 827 6.18 9.90 10.78
CA GLU A 827 7.26 10.81 10.36
C GLU A 827 7.10 11.28 8.90
N LEU A 828 6.11 10.76 8.17
CA LEU A 828 5.81 11.18 6.80
C LEU A 828 5.01 12.49 6.76
N SER A 829 5.13 13.22 5.66
CA SER A 829 4.26 14.37 5.36
C SER A 829 2.79 13.93 5.25
N GLN A 830 1.83 14.84 5.48
CA GLN A 830 0.40 14.52 5.33
C GLN A 830 0.06 13.97 3.93
N ALA A 831 0.68 14.52 2.88
CA ALA A 831 0.51 14.05 1.52
C ALA A 831 1.07 12.63 1.32
N ASP A 832 2.27 12.35 1.85
CA ASP A 832 2.87 11.00 1.78
C ASP A 832 2.08 9.98 2.62
N GLN A 833 1.48 10.38 3.75
CA GLN A 833 0.61 9.51 4.55
C GLN A 833 -0.67 9.14 3.79
N LEU A 834 -1.30 10.11 3.11
CA LEU A 834 -2.49 9.87 2.28
C LEU A 834 -2.15 8.94 1.11
N ALA A 835 -1.07 9.23 0.38
CA ALA A 835 -0.62 8.41 -0.73
C ALA A 835 -0.26 6.97 -0.30
N LEU A 836 0.36 6.81 0.88
CA LEU A 836 0.63 5.48 1.45
C LEU A 836 -0.67 4.72 1.77
N LYS A 837 -1.69 5.41 2.29
CA LYS A 837 -3.00 4.82 2.58
C LYS A 837 -3.71 4.35 1.32
N GLU A 838 -3.67 5.15 0.26
CA GLU A 838 -4.21 4.78 -1.06
C GLU A 838 -3.47 3.59 -1.66
N ALA A 839 -2.14 3.59 -1.60
CA ALA A 839 -1.32 2.46 -2.06
C ALA A 839 -1.61 1.16 -1.27
N ALA A 840 -1.84 1.28 0.04
CA ALA A 840 -2.25 0.16 0.88
C ALA A 840 -3.65 -0.36 0.53
N ALA A 841 -4.59 0.53 0.20
CA ALA A 841 -5.92 0.15 -0.27
C ALA A 841 -5.86 -0.61 -1.61
N ALA A 842 -5.04 -0.14 -2.56
CA ALA A 842 -4.79 -0.85 -3.82
C ALA A 842 -4.14 -2.23 -3.58
N ALA A 843 -3.21 -2.36 -2.63
CA ALA A 843 -2.67 -3.67 -2.27
C ALA A 843 -3.77 -4.62 -1.73
N VAL A 844 -4.71 -4.12 -0.93
CA VAL A 844 -5.88 -4.90 -0.47
C VAL A 844 -6.79 -5.31 -1.63
N GLU A 845 -6.98 -4.43 -2.61
CA GLU A 845 -7.74 -4.74 -3.81
C GLU A 845 -7.07 -5.85 -4.65
N ALA A 846 -5.74 -5.80 -4.81
CA ALA A 846 -4.97 -6.85 -5.45
C ALA A 846 -5.13 -8.21 -4.75
N ILE A 847 -5.15 -8.24 -3.41
CA ILE A 847 -5.47 -9.45 -2.62
C ILE A 847 -6.88 -9.95 -2.94
N ASN A 848 -7.87 -9.06 -3.00
CA ASN A 848 -9.25 -9.44 -3.27
C ASN A 848 -9.37 -10.06 -4.67
N LYS A 849 -8.72 -9.47 -5.68
CA LYS A 849 -8.64 -10.08 -7.02
C LYS A 849 -7.93 -11.43 -7.03
N LEU A 850 -6.91 -11.64 -6.20
CA LEU A 850 -6.29 -12.96 -6.04
C LEU A 850 -7.23 -13.97 -5.36
N LYS A 851 -8.03 -13.55 -4.37
CA LYS A 851 -9.07 -14.40 -3.76
C LYS A 851 -10.15 -14.78 -4.76
N ASP A 852 -10.57 -13.84 -5.60
CA ASP A 852 -11.57 -14.11 -6.64
C ASP A 852 -11.02 -15.02 -7.74
N LEU A 853 -9.73 -14.89 -8.08
CA LEU A 853 -9.02 -15.85 -8.93
C LEU A 853 -9.04 -17.27 -8.32
N VAL A 854 -8.75 -17.40 -7.02
CA VAL A 854 -8.81 -18.69 -6.31
C VAL A 854 -10.21 -19.30 -6.41
N LYS A 855 -11.26 -18.52 -6.13
CA LYS A 855 -12.66 -18.99 -6.28
C LYS A 855 -12.95 -19.44 -7.71
N PHE A 856 -12.55 -18.64 -8.71
CA PHE A 856 -12.76 -18.95 -10.12
C PHE A 856 -12.03 -20.23 -10.57
N LEU A 857 -10.85 -20.53 -10.02
CA LEU A 857 -10.07 -21.71 -10.37
C LEU A 857 -10.55 -23.00 -9.68
N ILE A 858 -11.27 -22.87 -8.56
CA ILE A 858 -11.90 -23.99 -7.84
C ILE A 858 -13.20 -24.44 -8.53
N VAL A 859 -13.94 -23.49 -9.12
CA VAL A 859 -15.13 -23.74 -9.96
C VAL A 859 -14.73 -24.25 -11.34
#